data_AF-A0AA38XGB9-F1
#
_entry.id   AF-A0AA38XGB9-F1
#
_cell.length_a   1.000
_cell.length_b   1.000
_cell.length_c   1.000
_cell.angle_alpha   90.00
_cell.angle_beta   90.00
_cell.angle_gamma   90.00
#
_symmetry.space_group_name_H-M   'P 1'
#
loop_
_entity.id
_entity.type
_entity.pdbx_description
1 polymer ?
#
loop_
_entity_poly.entity_id
_entity_poly.type
_entity_poly.pdbx_seq_one_letter_code
_entity_poly.pdbx_strand_id
1 'polypeptide(L)'
;MGLGILDDKHLDHVPGTALLADMLDAEHHQFHGRDTSGLKHAKGRNADIVLVPQPSESPRDPLNWPTWKKDLLLFIISIDTAVVGAWGPMISPGFGEMAEEWHMSYNALNGGLGWAIFAIGISCFITNGLSVKYGRRPVVMLGNLILFISSVWGYFAHSYHSLLASRIFGAIGMSPFEVLTTAIIGDIYFVHERGLRLAFWGLCLSVGVGGGSCISGYIIQDLGWNWTYGICAILYGVFIILIFFFVPETFYKRDPAYNLDLGTKDHTFETLDATERKGEHMEHLETTKTGSKVAHREVLYTGADEKPYTMWENLRLWRGSESDENLLVIIFRPFGMLLFPQVLYGFITYGLSTSWLVVMISVLAQLFTGPPYNFSVSDVGLISIAPLVASFLGFGAGPLNDWTVKKLARWNGGIYEPEFRLSLNVLTLILGVAGFFGFGATLQNEAPWAGPVVLYGLIYFAMSFLNIGIYGYITECHRNKAPEAFASLNLRNIYSFGMNYFISGEFLIPGVLFGGLRANDVGRLDHEARSASSIFDDRRAAYLHLSAHDPDVDLWKAVQELHREEQVIQEDPEVVKQEKVDEDNLKAAAEDLACYLLSQTLHKVYTYPIKSIRGIALSSLSATYAGFPHDRRFMLFDVKQGKNMHVAGHVEMCLFTTAFDNDKTPKKVIVTYTKDHVFDHPEQNVSTDPLEVPLDPETDGLAKFEVTMHSSPVTGFDMGGKYDAWFSERFGYEVKLIYIGGNSRKVLGNMPPGVAAQQQTEKQASGSVSSWLGNVTSTATTLLSTVTGTGQHEGVDQGISFADVAPYLVISTKSWENAQRRLGEELDIGKFRPNIIVEGAQEDFDEDYWAELQIGDSGTKIVLTQNCARCNSLNVDYNTGKVGEGQSGKVLKSLQSDRRVDPGAKWSPVFGRYGFLARIPEGKEAPVVTVGDEVRVVKRNKERTSFEWPNLST
;
A
#
# COMPACT_ATOMS: atom_id res chain seq x y z
N MET A 1 9.12 -39.80 8.94
CA MET A 1 8.46 -38.48 8.97
C MET A 1 8.60 -37.83 7.60
N GLY A 2 7.48 -37.48 6.97
CA GLY A 2 7.36 -37.53 5.50
C GLY A 2 7.57 -36.23 4.72
N LEU A 3 7.71 -35.06 5.35
CA LEU A 3 7.66 -33.78 4.61
C LEU A 3 8.52 -32.65 5.19
N GLY A 4 9.66 -32.96 5.82
CA GLY A 4 10.61 -31.92 6.26
C GLY A 4 10.11 -31.00 7.38
N ILE A 5 9.05 -31.39 8.09
CA ILE A 5 8.70 -30.79 9.38
C ILE A 5 9.85 -31.09 10.33
N LEU A 6 10.43 -30.02 10.88
CA LEU A 6 11.52 -30.07 11.83
C LEU A 6 10.95 -30.34 13.22
N ASP A 7 11.48 -31.34 13.93
CA ASP A 7 11.16 -31.55 15.33
C ASP A 7 11.52 -30.31 16.15
N ASP A 8 10.54 -29.74 16.84
CA ASP A 8 10.79 -28.70 17.83
C ASP A 8 11.51 -29.34 19.03
N LYS A 9 12.67 -28.79 19.38
CA LYS A 9 13.49 -29.23 20.53
C LYS A 9 13.25 -28.40 21.79
N HIS A 10 12.46 -27.34 21.69
CA HIS A 10 12.25 -26.35 22.74
C HIS A 10 10.86 -26.41 23.37
N LEU A 11 9.86 -26.84 22.59
CA LEU A 11 8.52 -27.13 23.10
C LEU A 11 8.36 -28.63 23.32
N ASP A 12 7.89 -29.02 24.50
CA ASP A 12 7.47 -30.41 24.77
C ASP A 12 6.31 -30.84 23.84
N HIS A 13 5.58 -29.86 23.27
CA HIS A 13 4.47 -30.08 22.35
C HIS A 13 4.23 -28.90 21.38
N VAL A 14 3.99 -29.20 20.10
CA VAL A 14 3.61 -28.23 19.06
C VAL A 14 2.08 -28.09 18.98
N PRO A 15 1.50 -26.91 19.27
CA PRO A 15 0.05 -26.68 19.25
C PRO A 15 -0.61 -27.06 17.92
N GLY A 16 -1.77 -27.73 17.99
CA GLY A 16 -2.54 -28.15 16.80
C GLY A 16 -2.18 -29.54 16.26
N THR A 17 -1.11 -30.17 16.76
CA THR A 17 -0.74 -31.55 16.44
C THR A 17 -1.69 -32.53 17.13
N ALA A 18 -2.31 -33.42 16.36
CA ALA A 18 -3.30 -34.37 16.87
C ALA A 18 -3.05 -35.79 16.34
N LEU A 19 -3.47 -36.81 17.10
CA LEU A 19 -3.48 -38.18 16.62
C LEU A 19 -4.72 -38.40 15.74
N LEU A 20 -4.54 -38.65 14.44
CA LEU A 20 -5.65 -38.82 13.50
C LEU A 20 -5.94 -40.29 13.18
N ALA A 21 -4.92 -41.15 13.17
CA ALA A 21 -5.07 -42.57 12.87
C ALA A 21 -4.37 -43.44 13.91
N ASP A 22 -5.09 -44.41 14.45
CA ASP A 22 -4.54 -45.46 15.32
C ASP A 22 -3.93 -46.54 14.40
N MET A 23 -2.73 -46.27 13.88
CA MET A 23 -1.98 -47.21 13.02
C MET A 23 -0.72 -47.75 13.68
N LEU A 24 -0.78 -47.98 14.99
CA LEU A 24 0.20 -48.78 15.73
C LEU A 24 -0.54 -50.01 16.27
N ASP A 25 -0.26 -51.16 15.64
CA ASP A 25 -0.71 -52.52 15.95
C ASP A 25 -2.14 -52.65 16.53
N ALA A 26 -3.04 -53.23 15.72
CA ALA A 26 -4.40 -53.64 16.08
C ALA A 26 -4.51 -54.59 17.29
N GLU A 27 -3.39 -54.93 17.95
CA GLU A 27 -3.34 -55.74 19.17
C GLU A 27 -2.96 -54.94 20.44
N HIS A 28 -2.47 -53.69 20.34
CA HIS A 28 -1.89 -53.02 21.52
C HIS A 28 -2.35 -51.58 21.83
N HIS A 29 -3.10 -50.87 20.96
CA HIS A 29 -3.63 -49.51 21.24
C HIS A 29 -2.66 -48.63 22.06
N GLN A 30 -1.37 -48.59 21.70
CA GLN A 30 -0.34 -47.96 22.53
C GLN A 30 0.39 -46.84 21.79
N PHE A 31 0.31 -45.63 22.33
CA PHE A 31 1.07 -44.46 21.88
C PHE A 31 1.98 -43.98 23.02
N HIS A 32 3.30 -43.93 22.81
CA HIS A 32 4.31 -43.66 23.85
C HIS A 32 4.14 -44.51 25.14
N GLY A 33 3.70 -45.77 25.02
CA GLY A 33 3.49 -46.67 26.15
C GLY A 33 2.22 -46.38 26.97
N ARG A 34 1.25 -45.62 26.43
CA ARG A 34 -0.06 -45.37 27.04
C ARG A 34 -1.21 -45.89 26.16
N ASP A 35 -2.22 -46.46 26.79
CA ASP A 35 -3.39 -47.10 26.15
C ASP A 35 -4.35 -46.04 25.55
N THR A 36 -4.69 -46.16 24.27
CA THR A 36 -5.59 -45.27 23.52
C THR A 36 -7.01 -45.81 23.39
N SER A 37 -7.31 -47.00 23.92
CA SER A 37 -8.59 -47.70 23.77
C SER A 37 -9.82 -46.96 24.35
N GLY A 38 -9.62 -46.07 25.34
CA GLY A 38 -10.70 -45.27 25.97
C GLY A 38 -11.19 -44.06 25.16
N LEU A 39 -10.64 -43.79 23.97
CA LEU A 39 -11.02 -42.64 23.13
C LEU A 39 -12.21 -42.95 22.22
N LYS A 40 -13.09 -41.96 21.98
CA LYS A 40 -14.20 -42.15 21.02
C LYS A 40 -13.68 -42.09 19.58
N HIS A 41 -13.97 -43.14 18.82
CA HIS A 41 -13.65 -43.27 17.40
C HIS A 41 -14.84 -42.89 16.50
N ALA A 42 -14.55 -42.53 15.25
CA ALA A 42 -15.60 -42.30 14.24
C ALA A 42 -16.35 -43.61 13.91
N LYS A 43 -17.63 -43.50 13.51
CA LYS A 43 -18.47 -44.68 13.20
C LYS A 43 -18.38 -45.06 11.72
N GLY A 44 -18.36 -46.36 11.39
CA GLY A 44 -18.46 -46.87 10.02
C GLY A 44 -17.11 -46.98 9.29
N ARG A 45 -17.03 -46.51 8.03
CA ARG A 45 -15.85 -46.69 7.14
C ARG A 45 -14.55 -46.01 7.61
N ASN A 46 -14.64 -45.19 8.65
CA ASN A 46 -13.54 -44.42 9.24
C ASN A 46 -13.30 -44.81 10.72
N ALA A 47 -13.61 -46.05 11.12
CA ALA A 47 -13.45 -46.50 12.51
C ALA A 47 -12.01 -46.45 13.04
N ASP A 48 -11.02 -46.34 12.15
CA ASP A 48 -9.60 -46.13 12.43
C ASP A 48 -9.27 -44.70 12.92
N ILE A 49 -10.22 -43.76 12.87
CA ILE A 49 -10.01 -42.34 13.14
C ILE A 49 -10.50 -41.95 14.55
N VAL A 50 -9.59 -41.37 15.35
CA VAL A 50 -9.91 -40.78 16.66
C VAL A 50 -10.64 -39.45 16.47
N LEU A 51 -11.74 -39.23 17.20
CA LEU A 51 -12.50 -37.98 17.15
C LEU A 51 -11.73 -36.85 17.84
N VAL A 52 -11.51 -35.76 17.11
CA VAL A 52 -10.85 -34.55 17.63
C VAL A 52 -11.72 -33.33 17.27
N PRO A 53 -12.13 -32.50 18.25
CA PRO A 53 -12.04 -32.71 19.71
C PRO A 53 -12.95 -33.86 20.20
N GLN A 54 -12.71 -34.38 21.41
CA GLN A 54 -13.55 -35.43 21.99
C GLN A 54 -14.92 -34.85 22.38
N PRO A 55 -16.05 -35.48 22.00
CA PRO A 55 -17.37 -34.98 22.37
C PRO A 55 -17.62 -35.22 23.87
N SER A 56 -18.06 -34.17 24.56
CA SER A 56 -18.44 -34.25 25.99
C SER A 56 -19.68 -35.13 26.18
N GLU A 57 -20.02 -35.47 27.43
CA GLU A 57 -21.22 -36.28 27.73
C GLU A 57 -22.50 -35.44 27.84
N SER A 58 -22.39 -34.10 27.80
CA SER A 58 -23.54 -33.22 27.86
C SER A 58 -24.42 -33.32 26.59
N PRO A 59 -25.75 -33.47 26.73
CA PRO A 59 -26.71 -33.32 25.63
C PRO A 59 -26.73 -31.91 25.00
N ARG A 60 -26.13 -30.92 25.66
CA ARG A 60 -26.07 -29.53 25.20
C ARG A 60 -24.91 -29.27 24.24
N ASP A 61 -23.93 -30.16 24.19
CA ASP A 61 -22.79 -30.03 23.28
C ASP A 61 -23.25 -30.12 21.81
N PRO A 62 -22.97 -29.08 20.99
CA PRO A 62 -23.31 -29.10 19.56
C PRO A 62 -22.69 -30.28 18.79
N LEU A 63 -21.58 -30.86 19.27
CA LEU A 63 -20.98 -32.05 18.66
C LEU A 63 -21.85 -33.29 18.78
N ASN A 64 -22.73 -33.37 19.79
CA ASN A 64 -23.61 -34.51 20.03
C ASN A 64 -24.95 -34.42 19.28
N TRP A 65 -25.21 -33.31 18.58
CA TRP A 65 -26.47 -33.14 17.85
C TRP A 65 -26.62 -34.15 16.70
N PRO A 66 -27.87 -34.53 16.36
CA PRO A 66 -28.10 -35.40 15.22
C PRO A 66 -27.65 -34.72 13.92
N THR A 67 -27.09 -35.51 12.99
CA THR A 67 -26.47 -35.02 11.75
C THR A 67 -27.44 -34.18 10.91
N TRP A 68 -28.71 -34.59 10.79
CA TRP A 68 -29.73 -33.83 10.06
C TRP A 68 -29.91 -32.39 10.57
N LYS A 69 -29.76 -32.18 11.89
CA LYS A 69 -29.88 -30.85 12.51
C LYS A 69 -28.66 -29.99 12.21
N LYS A 70 -27.46 -30.59 12.23
CA LYS A 70 -26.20 -29.92 11.86
C LYS A 70 -26.17 -29.56 10.37
N ASP A 71 -26.64 -30.48 9.54
CA ASP A 71 -26.70 -30.30 8.08
C ASP A 71 -27.74 -29.24 7.69
N LEU A 72 -28.91 -29.24 8.33
CA LEU A 72 -29.93 -28.21 8.12
C LEU A 72 -29.43 -26.82 8.54
N LEU A 73 -28.78 -26.71 9.70
CA LEU A 73 -28.17 -25.47 10.16
C LEU A 73 -27.11 -24.98 9.17
N LEU A 74 -26.20 -25.87 8.75
CA LEU A 74 -25.16 -25.56 7.77
C LEU A 74 -25.77 -25.09 6.44
N PHE A 75 -26.82 -25.76 5.97
CA PHE A 75 -27.50 -25.41 4.72
C PHE A 75 -28.12 -24.01 4.78
N ILE A 76 -28.84 -23.69 5.85
CA ILE A 76 -29.47 -22.38 6.03
C ILE A 76 -28.40 -21.27 6.08
N ILE A 77 -27.37 -21.42 6.91
CA ILE A 77 -26.31 -20.41 7.06
C ILE A 77 -25.49 -20.27 5.77
N SER A 78 -25.26 -21.37 5.04
CA SER A 78 -24.49 -21.32 3.79
C SER A 78 -25.25 -20.62 2.67
N ILE A 79 -26.55 -20.85 2.53
CA ILE A 79 -27.37 -20.12 1.55
C ILE A 79 -27.50 -18.66 1.95
N ASP A 80 -27.72 -18.38 3.23
CA ASP A 80 -27.78 -17.00 3.72
C ASP A 80 -26.46 -16.27 3.43
N THR A 81 -25.31 -16.89 3.71
CA THR A 81 -24.00 -16.34 3.35
C THR A 81 -23.83 -16.15 1.84
N ALA A 82 -24.45 -17.00 1.00
CA ALA A 82 -24.46 -16.81 -0.45
C ALA A 82 -25.24 -15.56 -0.86
N VAL A 83 -26.41 -15.32 -0.25
CA VAL A 83 -27.23 -14.12 -0.51
C VAL A 83 -26.53 -12.86 0.00
N VAL A 84 -25.91 -12.92 1.17
CA VAL A 84 -25.07 -11.84 1.70
C VAL A 84 -23.88 -11.56 0.78
N GLY A 85 -23.21 -12.60 0.29
CA GLY A 85 -22.12 -12.49 -0.67
C GLY A 85 -22.58 -11.90 -2.02
N ALA A 86 -23.81 -12.16 -2.44
CA ALA A 86 -24.41 -11.61 -3.65
C ALA A 86 -24.70 -10.10 -3.51
N TRP A 87 -25.15 -9.64 -2.34
CA TRP A 87 -25.60 -8.25 -2.10
C TRP A 87 -24.56 -7.18 -2.47
N GLY A 88 -23.28 -7.46 -2.23
CA GLY A 88 -22.16 -6.58 -2.60
C GLY A 88 -22.08 -6.31 -4.12
N PRO A 89 -21.74 -7.32 -4.93
CA PRO A 89 -21.52 -7.19 -6.38
C PRO A 89 -22.80 -7.08 -7.22
N MET A 90 -23.99 -7.31 -6.65
CA MET A 90 -25.25 -7.31 -7.39
C MET A 90 -25.51 -6.04 -8.22
N ILE A 91 -25.04 -4.88 -7.75
CA ILE A 91 -25.23 -3.59 -8.42
C ILE A 91 -24.20 -3.33 -9.52
N SER A 92 -23.08 -4.06 -9.52
CA SER A 92 -21.92 -3.76 -10.39
C SER A 92 -22.25 -3.73 -11.89
N PRO A 93 -23.11 -4.62 -12.44
CA PRO A 93 -23.51 -4.52 -13.84
C PRO A 93 -24.29 -3.23 -14.17
N GLY A 94 -25.03 -2.67 -13.20
CA GLY A 94 -25.87 -1.48 -13.36
C GLY A 94 -25.16 -0.15 -13.17
N PHE A 95 -23.85 -0.16 -12.85
CA PHE A 95 -23.09 1.08 -12.67
C PHE A 95 -23.03 1.96 -13.93
N GLY A 96 -23.12 1.37 -15.13
CA GLY A 96 -23.22 2.13 -16.37
C GLY A 96 -24.51 2.96 -16.44
N GLU A 97 -25.66 2.33 -16.22
CA GLU A 97 -26.97 3.01 -16.21
C GLU A 97 -27.09 4.06 -15.10
N MET A 98 -26.59 3.73 -13.90
CA MET A 98 -26.57 4.68 -12.77
C MET A 98 -25.66 5.90 -13.02
N ALA A 99 -24.56 5.71 -13.77
CA ALA A 99 -23.67 6.82 -14.13
C ALA A 99 -24.39 7.80 -15.08
N GLU A 100 -25.20 7.27 -16.00
CA GLU A 100 -26.03 8.08 -16.90
C GLU A 100 -27.18 8.77 -16.16
N GLU A 101 -27.90 8.06 -15.27
CA GLU A 101 -29.06 8.60 -14.54
C GLU A 101 -28.70 9.76 -13.59
N TRP A 102 -27.55 9.68 -12.91
CA TRP A 102 -27.11 10.71 -11.95
C TRP A 102 -26.09 11.69 -12.51
N HIS A 103 -25.72 11.59 -13.79
CA HIS A 103 -24.69 12.41 -14.43
C HIS A 103 -23.36 12.43 -13.63
N MET A 104 -22.96 11.28 -13.09
CA MET A 104 -21.74 11.10 -12.29
C MET A 104 -20.75 10.18 -12.99
N SER A 105 -19.45 10.33 -12.73
CA SER A 105 -18.46 9.41 -13.30
C SER A 105 -18.59 8.00 -12.69
N TYR A 106 -18.36 6.97 -13.50
CA TYR A 106 -18.32 5.56 -13.06
C TYR A 106 -17.35 5.36 -11.88
N ASN A 107 -16.23 6.08 -11.90
CA ASN A 107 -15.22 6.05 -10.85
C ASN A 107 -15.75 6.57 -9.50
N ALA A 108 -16.57 7.62 -9.51
CA ALA A 108 -17.21 8.15 -8.31
C ALA A 108 -18.20 7.12 -7.72
N LEU A 109 -18.96 6.42 -8.57
CA LEU A 109 -19.85 5.32 -8.16
C LEU A 109 -19.08 4.13 -7.59
N ASN A 110 -17.99 3.71 -8.25
CA ASN A 110 -17.15 2.61 -7.78
C ASN A 110 -16.45 2.94 -6.45
N GLY A 111 -16.04 4.19 -6.25
CA GLY A 111 -15.52 4.67 -4.96
C GLY A 111 -16.51 4.47 -3.81
N GLY A 112 -17.81 4.52 -4.07
CA GLY A 112 -18.87 4.20 -3.11
C GLY A 112 -18.86 2.72 -2.66
N LEU A 113 -18.49 1.80 -3.54
CA LEU A 113 -18.29 0.38 -3.20
C LEU A 113 -17.12 0.24 -2.21
N GLY A 114 -16.04 0.97 -2.42
CA GLY A 114 -14.89 1.02 -1.52
C GLY A 114 -15.29 1.36 -0.08
N TRP A 115 -16.08 2.42 0.12
CA TRP A 115 -16.53 2.83 1.46
C TRP A 115 -17.36 1.75 2.17
N ALA A 116 -18.17 1.00 1.44
CA ALA A 116 -18.89 -0.14 1.99
C ALA A 116 -17.93 -1.24 2.46
N ILE A 117 -16.91 -1.60 1.65
CA ILE A 117 -15.90 -2.60 2.01
C ILE A 117 -15.11 -2.17 3.26
N PHE A 118 -14.76 -0.88 3.37
CA PHE A 118 -14.11 -0.33 4.56
C PHE A 118 -14.98 -0.51 5.82
N ALA A 119 -16.28 -0.26 5.71
CA ALA A 119 -17.22 -0.46 6.81
C ALA A 119 -17.31 -1.94 7.23
N ILE A 120 -17.26 -2.90 6.30
CA ILE A 120 -17.16 -4.34 6.62
C ILE A 120 -15.89 -4.61 7.44
N GLY A 121 -14.74 -4.05 7.01
CA GLY A 121 -13.47 -4.22 7.69
C GLY A 121 -13.50 -3.80 9.16
N ILE A 122 -14.04 -2.62 9.47
CA ILE A 122 -14.13 -2.13 10.86
C ILE A 122 -15.17 -2.92 11.66
N SER A 123 -16.36 -3.12 11.09
CA SER A 123 -17.47 -3.79 11.78
C SER A 123 -17.16 -5.24 12.13
N CYS A 124 -16.35 -5.93 11.32
CA CYS A 124 -15.87 -7.29 11.58
C CYS A 124 -15.24 -7.48 12.97
N PHE A 125 -14.41 -6.53 13.44
CA PHE A 125 -13.80 -6.62 14.78
C PHE A 125 -14.83 -6.49 15.89
N ILE A 126 -15.78 -5.58 15.72
CA ILE A 126 -16.85 -5.33 16.68
C ILE A 126 -17.76 -6.55 16.74
N THR A 127 -18.23 -7.06 15.60
CA THR A 127 -19.12 -8.22 15.53
C THR A 127 -18.45 -9.50 16.02
N ASN A 128 -17.15 -9.68 15.76
CA ASN A 128 -16.41 -10.79 16.33
C ASN A 128 -16.36 -10.73 17.86
N GLY A 129 -16.03 -9.56 18.44
CA GLY A 129 -16.02 -9.37 19.89
C GLY A 129 -17.38 -9.58 20.53
N LEU A 130 -18.45 -9.08 19.89
CA LEU A 130 -19.83 -9.33 20.32
C LEU A 130 -20.18 -10.82 20.27
N SER A 131 -19.68 -11.56 19.28
CA SER A 131 -19.97 -12.99 19.13
C SER A 131 -19.34 -13.86 20.21
N VAL A 132 -18.14 -13.50 20.67
CA VAL A 132 -17.43 -14.19 21.75
C VAL A 132 -18.11 -13.92 23.10
N LYS A 133 -18.61 -12.70 23.31
CA LYS A 133 -19.22 -12.31 24.59
C LYS A 133 -20.68 -12.73 24.73
N TYR A 134 -21.49 -12.52 23.70
CA TYR A 134 -22.94 -12.66 23.75
C TYR A 134 -23.48 -13.90 23.01
N GLY A 135 -22.59 -14.68 22.37
CA GLY A 135 -22.97 -15.86 21.57
C GLY A 135 -23.09 -15.57 20.07
N ARG A 136 -23.20 -16.63 19.25
CA ARG A 136 -23.20 -16.53 17.79
C ARG A 136 -24.54 -16.09 17.23
N ARG A 137 -25.63 -16.65 17.76
CA ARG A 137 -26.98 -16.45 17.24
C ARG A 137 -27.45 -14.99 17.26
N PRO A 138 -27.34 -14.22 18.37
CA PRO A 138 -27.84 -12.85 18.41
C PRO A 138 -27.11 -11.95 17.41
N VAL A 139 -25.82 -12.19 17.18
CA VAL A 139 -25.01 -11.41 16.23
C VAL A 139 -25.39 -11.70 14.78
N VAL A 140 -25.62 -12.98 14.43
CA VAL A 140 -26.11 -13.37 13.09
C VAL A 140 -27.49 -12.79 12.82
N MET A 141 -28.42 -12.85 13.78
CA MET A 141 -29.76 -12.27 13.61
C MET A 141 -29.75 -10.74 13.49
N LEU A 142 -28.90 -10.07 14.28
CA LEU A 142 -28.74 -8.62 14.18
C LEU A 142 -28.16 -8.23 12.82
N GLY A 143 -27.19 -8.99 12.30
CA GLY A 143 -26.61 -8.79 10.97
C GLY A 143 -27.68 -8.82 9.87
N ASN A 144 -28.52 -9.85 9.85
CA ASN A 144 -29.60 -9.96 8.87
C ASN A 144 -30.69 -8.89 9.03
N LEU A 145 -31.00 -8.46 10.25
CA LEU A 145 -31.93 -7.35 10.46
C LEU A 145 -31.38 -6.03 9.88
N ILE A 146 -30.08 -5.77 10.07
CA ILE A 146 -29.40 -4.60 9.50
C ILE A 146 -29.42 -4.66 7.97
N LEU A 147 -29.13 -5.83 7.38
CA LEU A 147 -29.18 -6.04 5.93
C LEU A 147 -30.60 -5.89 5.35
N PHE A 148 -31.62 -6.35 6.08
CA PHE A 148 -33.02 -6.14 5.71
C PHE A 148 -33.38 -4.65 5.66
N ILE A 149 -33.07 -3.91 6.73
CA ILE A 149 -33.34 -2.46 6.81
C ILE A 149 -32.57 -1.70 5.74
N SER A 150 -31.29 -2.03 5.55
CA SER A 150 -30.43 -1.45 4.51
C SER A 150 -30.99 -1.69 3.11
N SER A 151 -31.48 -2.90 2.82
CA SER A 151 -32.03 -3.24 1.50
C SER A 151 -33.36 -2.54 1.24
N VAL A 152 -34.24 -2.40 2.24
CA VAL A 152 -35.47 -1.60 2.12
C VAL A 152 -35.14 -0.13 1.90
N TRP A 153 -34.14 0.41 2.61
CA TRP A 153 -33.69 1.78 2.39
C TRP A 153 -33.07 1.96 1.00
N GLY A 154 -32.23 1.02 0.55
CA GLY A 154 -31.64 1.04 -0.79
C GLY A 154 -32.68 1.07 -1.91
N TYR A 155 -33.82 0.38 -1.74
CA TYR A 155 -34.92 0.39 -2.71
C TYR A 155 -35.60 1.77 -2.87
N PHE A 156 -35.71 2.55 -1.78
CA PHE A 156 -36.33 3.89 -1.79
C PHE A 156 -35.32 5.03 -1.99
N ALA A 157 -34.05 4.72 -2.26
CA ALA A 157 -33.00 5.72 -2.35
C ALA A 157 -32.94 6.35 -3.76
N HIS A 158 -33.42 7.58 -3.90
CA HIS A 158 -33.37 8.35 -5.16
C HIS A 158 -32.15 9.27 -5.28
N SER A 159 -31.20 9.19 -4.35
CA SER A 159 -30.00 10.02 -4.31
C SER A 159 -28.77 9.16 -4.04
N TYR A 160 -27.66 9.46 -4.72
CA TYR A 160 -26.38 8.78 -4.54
C TYR A 160 -25.92 8.73 -3.08
N HIS A 161 -25.98 9.86 -2.35
CA HIS A 161 -25.56 9.90 -0.94
C HIS A 161 -26.46 9.06 -0.04
N SER A 162 -27.77 9.00 -0.33
CA SER A 162 -28.70 8.14 0.40
C SER A 162 -28.42 6.66 0.12
N LEU A 163 -28.10 6.30 -1.13
CA LEU A 163 -27.70 4.93 -1.48
C LEU A 163 -26.37 4.54 -0.83
N LEU A 164 -25.39 5.44 -0.84
CA LEU A 164 -24.10 5.22 -0.19
C LEU A 164 -24.26 5.00 1.32
N ALA A 165 -25.08 5.83 1.99
CA ALA A 165 -25.37 5.69 3.41
C ALA A 165 -26.06 4.35 3.73
N SER A 166 -27.05 3.95 2.94
CA SER A 166 -27.74 2.66 3.12
C SER A 166 -26.77 1.49 2.92
N ARG A 167 -25.85 1.57 1.96
CA ARG A 167 -24.82 0.54 1.74
C ARG A 167 -23.79 0.47 2.86
N ILE A 168 -23.31 1.59 3.37
CA ILE A 168 -22.40 1.61 4.54
C ILE A 168 -23.09 0.98 5.76
N PHE A 169 -24.37 1.28 5.96
CA PHE A 169 -25.17 0.67 7.02
C PHE A 169 -25.34 -0.85 6.80
N GLY A 170 -25.63 -1.29 5.58
CA GLY A 170 -25.75 -2.70 5.22
C GLY A 170 -24.46 -3.49 5.37
N ALA A 171 -23.32 -2.87 5.04
CA ALA A 171 -21.99 -3.45 5.20
C ALA A 171 -21.68 -3.87 6.65
N ILE A 172 -22.18 -3.12 7.64
CA ILE A 172 -22.06 -3.50 9.06
C ILE A 172 -22.83 -4.80 9.34
N GLY A 173 -23.97 -5.02 8.67
CA GLY A 173 -24.77 -6.23 8.77
C GLY A 173 -24.17 -7.45 8.06
N MET A 174 -23.27 -7.23 7.09
CA MET A 174 -22.57 -8.28 6.35
C MET A 174 -21.42 -8.92 7.16
N SER A 175 -20.78 -8.16 8.04
CA SER A 175 -19.57 -8.61 8.75
C SER A 175 -19.73 -9.89 9.60
N PRO A 176 -20.88 -10.19 10.25
CA PRO A 176 -21.05 -11.43 10.99
C PRO A 176 -20.90 -12.68 10.12
N PHE A 177 -21.35 -12.62 8.86
CA PHE A 177 -21.40 -13.78 7.97
C PHE A 177 -20.02 -14.17 7.43
N GLU A 178 -19.09 -13.22 7.36
CA GLU A 178 -17.70 -13.47 6.96
C GLU A 178 -16.89 -14.21 8.05
N VAL A 179 -17.17 -13.94 9.33
CA VAL A 179 -16.38 -14.49 10.46
C VAL A 179 -17.09 -15.61 11.20
N LEU A 180 -18.37 -15.43 11.54
CA LEU A 180 -19.04 -16.36 12.44
C LEU A 180 -19.32 -17.69 11.76
N THR A 181 -19.54 -17.72 10.44
CA THR A 181 -19.93 -18.94 9.73
C THR A 181 -18.84 -20.02 9.79
N THR A 182 -17.58 -19.65 9.53
CA THR A 182 -16.46 -20.60 9.63
C THR A 182 -16.28 -21.11 11.06
N ALA A 183 -16.55 -20.25 12.04
CA ALA A 183 -16.42 -20.58 13.44
C ALA A 183 -17.58 -21.48 13.93
N ILE A 184 -18.81 -21.27 13.45
CA ILE A 184 -19.96 -22.16 13.68
C ILE A 184 -19.67 -23.56 13.12
N ILE A 185 -19.05 -23.66 11.93
CA ILE A 185 -18.63 -24.95 11.35
C ILE A 185 -17.60 -25.64 12.26
N GLY A 186 -16.66 -24.87 12.83
CA GLY A 186 -15.69 -25.35 13.81
C GLY A 186 -16.33 -25.84 15.12
N ASP A 187 -17.44 -25.24 15.54
CA ASP A 187 -18.11 -25.56 16.80
C ASP A 187 -18.93 -26.87 16.75
N ILE A 188 -19.42 -27.27 15.56
CA ILE A 188 -20.39 -28.37 15.37
C ILE A 188 -19.84 -29.64 14.68
N TYR A 189 -18.71 -29.54 13.95
CA TYR A 189 -18.10 -30.66 13.20
C TYR A 189 -16.71 -31.05 13.73
N PHE A 190 -16.34 -32.32 13.53
CA PHE A 190 -15.01 -32.86 13.86
C PHE A 190 -13.98 -32.57 12.77
N VAL A 191 -12.69 -32.53 13.14
CA VAL A 191 -11.56 -32.13 12.26
C VAL A 191 -11.53 -32.88 10.91
N HIS A 192 -11.80 -34.19 10.91
CA HIS A 192 -11.77 -35.04 9.72
C HIS A 192 -12.96 -34.85 8.76
N GLU A 193 -14.04 -34.19 9.19
CA GLU A 193 -15.22 -33.88 8.37
C GLU A 193 -15.31 -32.40 8.00
N ARG A 194 -14.52 -31.54 8.65
CA ARG A 194 -14.57 -30.07 8.48
C ARG A 194 -14.23 -29.63 7.06
N GLY A 195 -13.27 -30.26 6.38
CA GLY A 195 -12.83 -29.85 5.04
C GLY A 195 -13.97 -29.87 4.03
N LEU A 196 -14.72 -30.97 3.96
CA LEU A 196 -15.92 -31.07 3.12
C LEU A 196 -16.97 -29.99 3.43
N ARG A 197 -17.20 -29.67 4.70
CA ARG A 197 -18.23 -28.69 5.11
C ARG A 197 -17.81 -27.25 4.85
N LEU A 198 -16.53 -26.94 5.06
CA LEU A 198 -15.93 -25.66 4.66
C LEU A 198 -15.97 -25.49 3.14
N ALA A 199 -15.73 -26.56 2.38
CA ALA A 199 -15.84 -26.54 0.92
C ALA A 199 -17.28 -26.32 0.45
N PHE A 200 -18.27 -26.92 1.11
CA PHE A 200 -19.68 -26.67 0.82
C PHE A 200 -20.08 -25.21 1.08
N TRP A 201 -19.69 -24.66 2.23
CA TRP A 201 -19.93 -23.25 2.54
C TRP A 201 -19.20 -22.32 1.56
N GLY A 202 -17.93 -22.60 1.25
CA GLY A 202 -17.14 -21.84 0.28
C GLY A 202 -17.76 -21.86 -1.12
N LEU A 203 -18.27 -23.03 -1.56
CA LEU A 203 -19.04 -23.17 -2.80
C LEU A 203 -20.27 -22.26 -2.78
N CYS A 204 -21.08 -22.31 -1.72
CA CYS A 204 -22.27 -21.45 -1.60
C CYS A 204 -21.90 -19.96 -1.68
N LEU A 205 -20.85 -19.53 -0.98
CA LEU A 205 -20.37 -18.15 -1.04
C LEU A 205 -19.94 -17.75 -2.46
N SER A 206 -19.15 -18.58 -3.14
CA SER A 206 -18.68 -18.28 -4.50
C SER A 206 -19.83 -18.31 -5.53
N VAL A 207 -20.79 -19.22 -5.38
CA VAL A 207 -22.03 -19.24 -6.17
C VAL A 207 -22.88 -18.01 -5.89
N GLY A 208 -22.92 -17.51 -4.65
CA GLY A 208 -23.59 -16.26 -4.30
C GLY A 208 -22.98 -15.05 -5.02
N VAL A 209 -21.66 -14.88 -4.93
CA VAL A 209 -20.94 -13.76 -5.56
C VAL A 209 -21.06 -13.79 -7.09
N GLY A 210 -20.81 -14.95 -7.71
CA GLY A 210 -20.87 -15.10 -9.17
C GLY A 210 -22.31 -15.15 -9.71
N GLY A 211 -23.19 -15.91 -9.06
CA GLY A 211 -24.59 -16.06 -9.44
C GLY A 211 -25.40 -14.77 -9.21
N GLY A 212 -25.10 -14.02 -8.14
CA GLY A 212 -25.75 -12.74 -7.84
C GLY A 212 -25.60 -11.73 -8.96
N SER A 213 -24.39 -11.60 -9.51
CA SER A 213 -24.09 -10.68 -10.62
C SER A 213 -24.74 -11.12 -11.94
N CYS A 214 -24.88 -12.43 -12.17
CA CYS A 214 -25.56 -12.97 -13.34
C CYS A 214 -27.08 -12.71 -13.29
N ILE A 215 -27.70 -12.97 -12.13
CA ILE A 215 -29.14 -12.75 -11.92
C ILE A 215 -29.46 -11.25 -11.95
N SER A 216 -28.58 -10.42 -11.38
CA SER A 216 -28.82 -8.99 -11.31
C SER A 216 -28.73 -8.27 -12.65
N GLY A 217 -27.86 -8.71 -13.57
CA GLY A 217 -27.80 -8.13 -14.91
C GLY A 217 -29.17 -8.14 -15.62
N TYR A 218 -29.92 -9.24 -15.50
CA TYR A 218 -31.28 -9.33 -16.05
C TYR A 218 -32.31 -8.51 -15.26
N ILE A 219 -32.22 -8.52 -13.93
CA ILE A 219 -33.13 -7.72 -13.09
C ILE A 219 -32.98 -6.23 -13.39
N ILE A 220 -31.74 -5.75 -13.53
CA ILE A 220 -31.44 -4.34 -13.79
C ILE A 220 -32.01 -3.94 -15.15
N GLN A 221 -31.82 -4.77 -16.18
CA GLN A 221 -32.29 -4.49 -17.54
C GLN A 221 -33.83 -4.42 -17.65
N ASP A 222 -34.56 -5.32 -16.99
CA ASP A 222 -36.03 -5.42 -17.14
C ASP A 222 -36.81 -4.58 -16.12
N LEU A 223 -36.32 -4.47 -14.88
CA LEU A 223 -37.03 -3.88 -13.75
C LEU A 223 -36.35 -2.61 -13.20
N GLY A 224 -35.11 -2.33 -13.61
CA GLY A 224 -34.29 -1.25 -13.08
C GLY A 224 -33.48 -1.64 -11.83
N TRP A 225 -32.41 -0.89 -11.57
CA TRP A 225 -31.44 -1.22 -10.52
C TRP A 225 -32.00 -1.21 -9.09
N ASN A 226 -33.03 -0.38 -8.81
CA ASN A 226 -33.68 -0.32 -7.49
C ASN A 226 -34.27 -1.68 -7.05
N TRP A 227 -34.82 -2.46 -7.97
CA TRP A 227 -35.46 -3.74 -7.67
C TRP A 227 -34.49 -4.82 -7.20
N THR A 228 -33.19 -4.68 -7.48
CA THR A 228 -32.17 -5.59 -6.94
C THR A 228 -32.20 -5.58 -5.41
N TYR A 229 -32.28 -4.41 -4.79
CA TYR A 229 -32.41 -4.26 -3.34
C TYR A 229 -33.76 -4.75 -2.80
N GLY A 230 -34.84 -4.57 -3.56
CA GLY A 230 -36.16 -5.07 -3.21
C GLY A 230 -36.19 -6.60 -3.07
N ILE A 231 -35.57 -7.31 -4.01
CA ILE A 231 -35.47 -8.78 -3.99
C ILE A 231 -34.60 -9.25 -2.81
N CYS A 232 -33.46 -8.59 -2.57
CA CYS A 232 -32.64 -8.88 -1.38
C CYS A 232 -33.40 -8.67 -0.07
N ALA A 233 -34.21 -7.62 0.05
CA ALA A 233 -35.02 -7.37 1.25
C ALA A 233 -36.00 -8.51 1.51
N ILE A 234 -36.66 -9.05 0.48
CA ILE A 234 -37.57 -10.20 0.62
C ILE A 234 -36.80 -11.43 1.14
N LEU A 235 -35.63 -11.72 0.56
CA LEU A 235 -34.81 -12.85 0.96
C LEU A 235 -34.35 -12.74 2.42
N TYR A 236 -33.83 -11.59 2.84
CA TYR A 236 -33.43 -11.38 4.24
C TYR A 236 -34.62 -11.49 5.21
N GLY A 237 -35.81 -11.02 4.82
CA GLY A 237 -37.03 -11.22 5.61
C GLY A 237 -37.35 -12.70 5.86
N VAL A 238 -37.17 -13.55 4.84
CA VAL A 238 -37.33 -15.00 4.96
C VAL A 238 -36.23 -15.62 5.82
N PHE A 239 -34.96 -15.22 5.63
CA PHE A 239 -33.85 -15.75 6.42
C PHE A 239 -33.93 -15.40 7.91
N ILE A 240 -34.43 -14.21 8.27
CA ILE A 240 -34.68 -13.86 9.67
C ILE A 240 -35.62 -14.87 10.33
N ILE A 241 -36.68 -15.28 9.64
CA ILE A 241 -37.64 -16.27 10.13
C ILE A 241 -36.97 -17.65 10.22
N LEU A 242 -36.24 -18.07 9.18
CA LEU A 242 -35.57 -19.38 9.16
C LEU A 242 -34.50 -19.50 10.25
N ILE A 243 -33.66 -18.48 10.43
CA ILE A 243 -32.60 -18.47 11.45
C ILE A 243 -33.21 -18.46 12.85
N PHE A 244 -34.32 -17.74 13.04
CA PHE A 244 -35.02 -17.73 14.33
C PHE A 244 -35.46 -19.13 14.77
N PHE A 245 -36.00 -19.95 13.85
CA PHE A 245 -36.54 -21.27 14.19
C PHE A 245 -35.51 -22.41 14.13
N PHE A 246 -34.58 -22.39 13.17
CA PHE A 246 -33.75 -23.54 12.85
C PHE A 246 -32.28 -23.42 13.27
N VAL A 247 -31.81 -22.22 13.65
CA VAL A 247 -30.42 -22.00 14.08
C VAL A 247 -30.37 -21.76 15.60
N PRO A 248 -30.22 -22.84 16.40
CA PRO A 248 -29.93 -22.71 17.82
C PRO A 248 -28.52 -22.14 18.07
N GLU A 249 -28.29 -21.66 19.30
CA GLU A 249 -26.97 -21.20 19.73
C GLU A 249 -25.95 -22.36 19.69
N THR A 250 -24.80 -22.10 19.06
CA THR A 250 -23.74 -23.10 18.83
C THR A 250 -22.53 -22.91 19.74
N PHE A 251 -22.44 -21.80 20.48
CA PHE A 251 -21.36 -21.60 21.43
C PHE A 251 -21.51 -22.55 22.63
N TYR A 252 -20.46 -23.33 22.91
CA TYR A 252 -20.39 -24.22 24.07
C TYR A 252 -18.97 -24.24 24.65
N LYS A 253 -18.83 -23.80 25.91
CA LYS A 253 -17.54 -23.76 26.61
C LYS A 253 -17.16 -25.16 27.10
N ARG A 254 -16.30 -25.84 26.36
CA ARG A 254 -15.78 -27.16 26.73
C ARG A 254 -14.65 -27.03 27.74
N ASP A 255 -14.56 -27.98 28.66
CA ASP A 255 -13.41 -28.11 29.54
C ASP A 255 -12.14 -28.36 28.68
N PRO A 256 -11.03 -27.63 28.90
CA PRO A 256 -9.78 -27.81 28.17
C PRO A 256 -9.31 -29.27 28.10
N ALA A 257 -9.67 -30.12 29.06
CA ALA A 257 -9.31 -31.53 29.06
C ALA A 257 -9.87 -32.34 27.86
N TYR A 258 -10.98 -31.92 27.24
CA TYR A 258 -11.55 -32.58 26.04
C TYR A 258 -10.86 -32.20 24.72
N ASN A 259 -9.96 -31.21 24.75
CA ASN A 259 -9.12 -30.88 23.60
C ASN A 259 -7.91 -31.83 23.60
N LEU A 260 -7.92 -32.80 22.67
CA LEU A 260 -6.85 -33.78 22.49
C LEU A 260 -5.62 -33.19 21.76
N ASP A 261 -5.24 -31.96 22.13
CA ASP A 261 -3.94 -31.40 21.76
C ASP A 261 -2.95 -31.98 22.78
N LEU A 262 -1.84 -32.57 22.31
CA LEU A 262 -0.82 -33.28 23.12
C LEU A 262 -0.10 -32.39 24.17
N GLY A 263 -0.68 -31.27 24.64
CA GLY A 263 -0.06 -30.30 25.54
C GLY A 263 -0.96 -29.62 26.59
N THR A 264 -2.21 -30.05 26.81
CA THR A 264 -2.90 -29.69 28.06
C THR A 264 -2.34 -30.57 29.16
N LYS A 265 -1.69 -29.97 30.19
CA LYS A 265 -1.07 -30.67 31.33
C LYS A 265 -1.84 -31.94 31.70
N ASP A 266 -1.14 -33.08 31.64
CA ASP A 266 -1.54 -34.44 32.03
C ASP A 266 -2.80 -34.53 32.90
N HIS A 267 -3.99 -34.57 32.30
CA HIS A 267 -5.21 -35.01 33.00
C HIS A 267 -6.19 -35.79 32.11
N THR A 268 -6.17 -35.70 30.79
CA THR A 268 -7.18 -36.35 29.93
C THR A 268 -7.14 -37.88 30.02
N PHE A 269 -5.96 -38.50 29.88
CA PHE A 269 -5.82 -39.96 29.98
C PHE A 269 -5.98 -40.47 31.42
N GLU A 270 -5.43 -39.77 32.43
CA GLU A 270 -5.61 -40.13 33.84
C GLU A 270 -7.07 -40.01 34.32
N THR A 271 -7.85 -39.08 33.76
CA THR A 271 -9.26 -38.88 34.13
C THR A 271 -10.20 -39.81 33.36
N LEU A 272 -9.89 -40.16 32.10
CA LEU A 272 -10.62 -41.18 31.35
C LEU A 272 -10.41 -42.58 31.97
N ASP A 273 -9.17 -42.97 32.30
CA ASP A 273 -8.84 -44.20 33.04
C ASP A 273 -9.53 -44.27 34.42
N ALA A 274 -9.67 -43.14 35.10
CA ALA A 274 -10.36 -43.07 36.40
C ALA A 274 -11.88 -43.23 36.29
N THR A 275 -12.45 -42.98 35.11
CA THR A 275 -13.89 -43.12 34.85
C THR A 275 -14.26 -44.58 34.55
N GLU A 276 -13.42 -45.30 33.80
CA GLU A 276 -13.57 -46.75 33.60
C GLU A 276 -13.45 -47.54 34.91
N ARG A 277 -12.49 -47.19 35.78
CA ARG A 277 -12.34 -47.85 37.10
C ARG A 277 -13.52 -47.63 38.05
N LYS A 278 -14.32 -46.58 37.88
CA LYS A 278 -15.55 -46.38 38.67
C LYS A 278 -16.70 -47.29 38.24
N GLY A 279 -16.70 -47.77 37.00
CA GLY A 279 -17.70 -48.71 36.48
C GLY A 279 -17.51 -50.13 37.03
N GLU A 280 -16.27 -50.55 37.29
CA GLU A 280 -15.95 -51.92 37.70
C GLU A 280 -15.78 -52.11 39.22
N HIS A 281 -15.55 -51.04 40.01
CA HIS A 281 -15.23 -51.16 41.45
C HIS A 281 -16.33 -50.69 42.43
N MET A 282 -17.60 -50.72 42.03
CA MET A 282 -18.71 -50.42 42.94
C MET A 282 -19.41 -51.67 43.53
N GLU A 283 -18.71 -52.79 43.68
CA GLU A 283 -19.26 -53.96 44.40
C GLU A 283 -18.41 -54.54 45.54
N HIS A 284 -17.17 -54.09 45.76
CA HIS A 284 -16.41 -54.51 46.94
C HIS A 284 -15.41 -53.45 47.38
N LEU A 285 -15.65 -52.83 48.54
CA LEU A 285 -14.67 -52.74 49.64
C LEU A 285 -15.23 -51.90 50.80
N GLU A 286 -15.61 -52.59 51.88
CA GLU A 286 -15.75 -52.01 53.21
C GLU A 286 -14.35 -51.73 53.82
N THR A 287 -14.26 -50.60 54.54
CA THR A 287 -13.34 -50.29 55.66
C THR A 287 -11.86 -50.66 55.56
N THR A 288 -11.00 -49.65 55.34
CA THR A 288 -9.77 -49.48 56.16
C THR A 288 -9.39 -47.99 56.28
N LYS A 289 -9.22 -47.52 57.53
CA LYS A 289 -8.65 -46.21 57.85
C LYS A 289 -7.12 -46.27 57.78
N THR A 290 -6.48 -45.44 56.95
CA THR A 290 -5.13 -44.92 57.25
C THR A 290 -4.87 -43.63 56.49
N GLY A 291 -4.31 -42.64 57.19
CA GLY A 291 -4.05 -41.31 56.67
C GLY A 291 -2.99 -41.29 55.57
N SER A 292 -3.34 -40.68 54.44
CA SER A 292 -2.41 -40.03 53.53
C SER A 292 -3.12 -38.84 52.92
N LYS A 293 -2.38 -37.74 52.70
CA LYS A 293 -2.91 -36.45 52.26
C LYS A 293 -3.76 -36.63 51.01
N VAL A 294 -5.05 -36.35 51.13
CA VAL A 294 -5.98 -36.27 50.00
C VAL A 294 -5.53 -35.08 49.16
N ALA A 295 -4.82 -35.34 48.06
CA ALA A 295 -4.73 -34.38 46.98
C ALA A 295 -6.16 -34.13 46.50
N HIS A 296 -6.65 -32.90 46.61
CA HIS A 296 -7.88 -32.48 45.95
C HIS A 296 -7.67 -32.68 44.44
N ARG A 297 -8.10 -33.83 43.91
CA ARG A 297 -8.14 -34.12 42.48
C ARG A 297 -9.40 -33.42 41.96
N GLU A 298 -9.25 -32.33 41.22
CA GLU A 298 -10.39 -31.64 40.60
C GLU A 298 -11.15 -32.66 39.73
N VAL A 299 -12.44 -32.83 40.04
CA VAL A 299 -13.30 -33.76 39.30
C VAL A 299 -13.60 -33.13 37.95
N LEU A 300 -13.21 -33.79 36.86
CA LEU A 300 -13.52 -33.37 35.50
C LEU A 300 -15.03 -33.17 35.35
N TYR A 301 -15.47 -31.98 34.96
CA TYR A 301 -16.88 -31.74 34.68
C TYR A 301 -17.25 -32.40 33.35
N THR A 302 -17.92 -33.57 33.40
CA THR A 302 -18.31 -34.32 32.19
C THR A 302 -19.58 -33.77 31.52
N GLY A 303 -20.36 -32.97 32.26
CA GLY A 303 -21.63 -32.42 31.80
C GLY A 303 -22.76 -33.45 31.64
N ALA A 304 -22.56 -34.70 32.08
CA ALA A 304 -23.55 -35.78 31.98
C ALA A 304 -24.87 -35.50 32.72
N ASP A 305 -24.81 -34.68 33.79
CA ASP A 305 -25.99 -34.28 34.58
C ASP A 305 -26.83 -33.17 33.93
N GLU A 306 -26.38 -32.59 32.81
CA GLU A 306 -27.09 -31.48 32.15
C GLU A 306 -28.31 -31.95 31.35
N LYS A 307 -29.48 -31.36 31.63
CA LYS A 307 -30.69 -31.64 30.85
C LYS A 307 -30.63 -30.98 29.47
N PRO A 308 -31.09 -31.66 28.40
CA PRO A 308 -31.20 -31.05 27.07
C PRO A 308 -32.13 -29.83 27.12
N TYR A 309 -31.81 -28.81 26.33
CA TYR A 309 -32.62 -27.59 26.26
C TYR A 309 -34.04 -27.89 25.78
N THR A 310 -35.03 -27.32 26.47
CA THR A 310 -36.41 -27.32 25.99
C THR A 310 -36.54 -26.47 24.72
N MET A 311 -37.56 -26.71 23.89
CA MET A 311 -37.75 -25.97 22.63
C MET A 311 -37.83 -24.45 22.85
N TRP A 312 -38.47 -24.00 23.93
CA TRP A 312 -38.59 -22.59 24.29
C TRP A 312 -37.28 -21.97 24.79
N GLU A 313 -36.47 -22.71 25.53
CA GLU A 313 -35.10 -22.29 25.90
C GLU A 313 -34.19 -22.25 24.67
N ASN A 314 -34.39 -23.17 23.73
CA ASN A 314 -33.70 -23.15 22.44
C ASN A 314 -34.05 -21.92 21.60
N LEU A 315 -35.28 -21.42 21.69
CA LEU A 315 -35.74 -20.24 20.95
C LEU A 315 -35.32 -18.89 21.57
N ARG A 316 -34.79 -18.85 22.80
CA ARG A 316 -34.31 -17.60 23.41
C ARG A 316 -33.19 -16.96 22.59
N LEU A 317 -33.41 -15.72 22.19
CA LEU A 317 -32.47 -14.87 21.43
C LEU A 317 -31.18 -14.58 22.21
N TRP A 318 -31.29 -14.46 23.54
CA TRP A 318 -30.21 -14.08 24.43
C TRP A 318 -30.17 -15.02 25.63
N ARG A 319 -29.01 -15.60 25.92
CA ARG A 319 -28.82 -16.57 27.04
C ARG A 319 -27.96 -16.04 28.19
N GLY A 320 -27.19 -14.97 27.99
CA GLY A 320 -26.33 -14.38 29.01
C GLY A 320 -25.03 -13.84 28.42
N SER A 321 -24.06 -13.52 29.28
CA SER A 321 -22.67 -13.31 28.88
C SER A 321 -21.96 -14.66 29.00
N GLU A 322 -21.42 -15.17 27.89
CA GLU A 322 -20.77 -16.48 27.83
C GLU A 322 -19.26 -16.39 28.17
N SER A 323 -18.69 -15.18 28.11
CA SER A 323 -17.32 -14.87 28.54
C SER A 323 -17.30 -13.77 29.60
N ASP A 324 -16.46 -13.92 30.63
CA ASP A 324 -16.21 -12.90 31.66
C ASP A 324 -15.14 -11.88 31.25
N GLU A 325 -14.55 -12.01 30.05
CA GLU A 325 -13.49 -11.13 29.57
C GLU A 325 -14.02 -9.74 29.13
N ASN A 326 -13.14 -8.74 29.22
CA ASN A 326 -13.44 -7.38 28.79
C ASN A 326 -13.63 -7.31 27.27
N LEU A 327 -14.77 -6.76 26.82
CA LEU A 327 -15.14 -6.67 25.41
C LEU A 327 -14.09 -5.92 24.57
N LEU A 328 -13.54 -4.83 25.11
CA LEU A 328 -12.50 -4.04 24.42
C LEU A 328 -11.22 -4.86 24.17
N VAL A 329 -10.83 -5.71 25.13
CA VAL A 329 -9.65 -6.56 24.97
C VAL A 329 -9.87 -7.55 23.84
N ILE A 330 -11.07 -8.15 23.75
CA ILE A 330 -11.43 -9.09 22.68
C ILE A 330 -11.43 -8.38 21.31
N ILE A 331 -11.95 -7.16 21.22
CA ILE A 331 -11.98 -6.37 19.97
C ILE A 331 -10.57 -6.05 19.46
N PHE A 332 -9.62 -5.72 20.35
CA PHE A 332 -8.25 -5.36 19.96
C PHE A 332 -7.30 -6.57 19.81
N ARG A 333 -7.66 -7.73 20.33
CA ARG A 333 -6.83 -8.95 20.28
C ARG A 333 -6.49 -9.44 18.86
N PRO A 334 -7.39 -9.38 17.86
CA PRO A 334 -7.06 -9.71 16.47
C PRO A 334 -5.85 -8.95 15.89
N PHE A 335 -5.62 -7.70 16.30
CA PHE A 335 -4.44 -6.93 15.87
C PHE A 335 -3.14 -7.53 16.41
N GLY A 336 -3.15 -7.99 17.67
CA GLY A 336 -2.02 -8.72 18.24
C GLY A 336 -1.82 -10.09 17.61
N MET A 337 -2.91 -10.76 17.22
CA MET A 337 -2.83 -12.08 16.57
C MET A 337 -2.22 -12.01 15.16
N LEU A 338 -2.34 -10.89 14.46
CA LEU A 338 -1.70 -10.70 13.16
C LEU A 338 -0.16 -10.78 13.23
N LEU A 339 0.44 -10.49 14.38
CA LEU A 339 1.88 -10.58 14.59
C LEU A 339 2.37 -12.04 14.67
N PHE A 340 1.48 -13.01 14.88
CA PHE A 340 1.87 -14.42 14.83
C PHE A 340 2.15 -14.84 13.39
N PRO A 341 3.30 -15.49 13.12
CA PRO A 341 3.68 -15.89 11.76
C PRO A 341 2.62 -16.74 11.04
N GLN A 342 1.90 -17.60 11.75
CA GLN A 342 0.85 -18.44 11.15
C GLN A 342 -0.32 -17.61 10.62
N VAL A 343 -0.78 -16.64 11.42
CA VAL A 343 -1.89 -15.74 11.05
C VAL A 343 -1.45 -14.75 9.98
N LEU A 344 -0.23 -14.23 10.08
CA LEU A 344 0.34 -13.34 9.07
C LEU A 344 0.45 -14.01 7.71
N TYR A 345 0.92 -15.27 7.67
CA TYR A 345 0.97 -16.06 6.44
C TYR A 345 -0.42 -16.21 5.82
N GLY A 346 -1.44 -16.50 6.65
CA GLY A 346 -2.83 -16.55 6.21
C GLY A 346 -3.33 -15.21 5.65
N PHE A 347 -3.01 -14.10 6.32
CA PHE A 347 -3.38 -12.76 5.86
C PHE A 347 -2.72 -12.40 4.52
N ILE A 348 -1.43 -12.69 4.36
CA ILE A 348 -0.70 -12.42 3.11
C ILE A 348 -1.24 -13.28 1.97
N THR A 349 -1.36 -14.59 2.20
CA THR A 349 -1.73 -15.52 1.13
C THR A 349 -3.21 -15.41 0.79
N TYR A 350 -4.12 -15.55 1.75
CA TYR A 350 -5.55 -15.52 1.50
C TYR A 350 -6.11 -14.09 1.43
N GLY A 351 -5.70 -13.21 2.35
CA GLY A 351 -6.22 -11.84 2.45
C GLY A 351 -5.89 -11.00 1.21
N LEU A 352 -4.61 -10.89 0.84
CA LEU A 352 -4.20 -10.09 -0.32
C LEU A 352 -4.74 -10.67 -1.64
N SER A 353 -4.66 -12.00 -1.81
CA SER A 353 -5.13 -12.66 -3.03
C SER A 353 -6.63 -12.53 -3.24
N THR A 354 -7.44 -12.61 -2.17
CA THR A 354 -8.89 -12.39 -2.28
C THR A 354 -9.21 -10.91 -2.55
N SER A 355 -8.42 -9.99 -2.01
CA SER A 355 -8.61 -8.55 -2.25
C SER A 355 -8.42 -8.19 -3.73
N TRP A 356 -7.47 -8.84 -4.41
CA TRP A 356 -7.30 -8.72 -5.87
C TRP A 356 -8.53 -9.20 -6.64
N LEU A 357 -9.18 -10.27 -6.20
CA LEU A 357 -10.40 -10.76 -6.82
C LEU A 357 -11.56 -9.76 -6.68
N VAL A 358 -11.67 -9.06 -5.54
CA VAL A 358 -12.68 -8.00 -5.34
C VAL A 358 -12.45 -6.83 -6.30
N VAL A 359 -11.19 -6.40 -6.46
CA VAL A 359 -10.82 -5.37 -7.43
C VAL A 359 -11.22 -5.77 -8.84
N MET A 360 -10.93 -7.02 -9.22
CA MET A 360 -11.30 -7.53 -10.54
C MET A 360 -12.80 -7.42 -10.80
N ILE A 361 -13.65 -7.83 -9.86
CA ILE A 361 -15.11 -7.72 -9.99
C ILE A 361 -15.53 -6.28 -10.28
N SER A 362 -14.94 -5.29 -9.60
CA SER A 362 -15.31 -3.88 -9.75
C SER A 362 -14.96 -3.27 -11.10
N VAL A 363 -13.91 -3.79 -11.75
CA VAL A 363 -13.36 -3.26 -13.01
C VAL A 363 -13.89 -4.03 -14.23
N LEU A 364 -14.45 -5.24 -14.04
CA LEU A 364 -14.98 -6.05 -15.14
C LEU A 364 -16.04 -5.32 -15.97
N ALA A 365 -17.00 -4.66 -15.34
CA ALA A 365 -18.03 -3.95 -16.10
C ALA A 365 -17.40 -2.91 -17.02
N GLN A 366 -16.49 -2.08 -16.50
CA GLN A 366 -15.77 -1.08 -17.29
C GLN A 366 -14.94 -1.67 -18.44
N LEU A 367 -14.24 -2.80 -18.20
CA LEU A 367 -13.40 -3.45 -19.21
C LEU A 367 -14.21 -4.01 -20.39
N PHE A 368 -15.40 -4.52 -20.13
CA PHE A 368 -16.23 -5.20 -21.14
C PHE A 368 -17.29 -4.29 -21.76
N THR A 369 -17.75 -3.24 -21.07
CA THR A 369 -18.62 -2.22 -21.69
C THR A 369 -17.87 -1.30 -22.66
N GLY A 370 -16.56 -1.13 -22.48
CA GLY A 370 -15.73 -0.33 -23.39
C GLY A 370 -15.30 -1.08 -24.66
N PRO A 371 -14.76 -0.37 -25.67
CA PRO A 371 -14.08 -0.98 -26.82
C PRO A 371 -12.88 -1.79 -26.34
N PRO A 372 -12.59 -3.00 -26.89
CA PRO A 372 -13.09 -3.59 -28.13
C PRO A 372 -14.34 -4.51 -28.02
N TYR A 373 -14.89 -4.73 -26.82
CA TYR A 373 -15.95 -5.73 -26.59
C TYR A 373 -17.37 -5.17 -26.65
N ASN A 374 -17.61 -3.94 -26.17
CA ASN A 374 -18.91 -3.25 -26.20
C ASN A 374 -20.10 -4.12 -25.75
N PHE A 375 -19.94 -4.82 -24.63
CA PHE A 375 -20.97 -5.70 -24.08
C PHE A 375 -22.11 -4.91 -23.43
N SER A 376 -23.34 -5.42 -23.58
CA SER A 376 -24.50 -4.91 -22.86
C SER A 376 -24.43 -5.26 -21.37
N VAL A 377 -25.25 -4.61 -20.53
CA VAL A 377 -25.34 -4.90 -19.08
C VAL A 377 -25.62 -6.38 -18.81
N SER A 378 -26.49 -7.02 -19.61
CA SER A 378 -26.75 -8.46 -19.52
C SER A 378 -25.55 -9.31 -19.91
N ASP A 379 -24.79 -8.92 -20.94
CA ASP A 379 -23.62 -9.65 -21.39
C ASP A 379 -22.47 -9.57 -20.37
N VAL A 380 -22.32 -8.42 -19.71
CA VAL A 380 -21.40 -8.25 -18.58
C VAL A 380 -21.82 -9.14 -17.40
N GLY A 381 -23.12 -9.23 -17.10
CA GLY A 381 -23.64 -10.17 -16.10
C GLY A 381 -23.29 -11.63 -16.44
N LEU A 382 -23.39 -12.02 -17.71
CA LEU A 382 -23.10 -13.37 -18.20
C LEU A 382 -21.64 -13.80 -18.06
N ILE A 383 -20.69 -12.86 -18.00
CA ILE A 383 -19.27 -13.17 -17.70
C ILE A 383 -19.13 -13.91 -16.36
N SER A 384 -20.03 -13.63 -15.42
CA SER A 384 -20.05 -14.25 -14.08
C SER A 384 -20.39 -15.76 -14.11
N ILE A 385 -20.81 -16.31 -15.26
CA ILE A 385 -20.98 -17.76 -15.45
C ILE A 385 -19.64 -18.50 -15.32
N ALA A 386 -18.53 -17.89 -15.76
CA ALA A 386 -17.22 -18.54 -15.66
C ALA A 386 -16.79 -18.81 -14.19
N PRO A 387 -16.85 -17.82 -13.28
CA PRO A 387 -16.72 -18.06 -11.83
C PRO A 387 -17.70 -19.10 -11.27
N LEU A 388 -18.94 -19.14 -11.76
CA LEU A 388 -19.94 -20.12 -11.31
C LEU A 388 -19.50 -21.55 -11.64
N VAL A 389 -19.13 -21.80 -12.90
CA VAL A 389 -18.63 -23.12 -13.35
C VAL A 389 -17.35 -23.49 -12.60
N ALA A 390 -16.43 -22.54 -12.44
CA ALA A 390 -15.21 -22.73 -11.68
C ALA A 390 -15.46 -23.08 -10.21
N SER A 391 -16.48 -22.48 -9.58
CA SER A 391 -16.86 -22.77 -8.19
C SER A 391 -17.38 -24.19 -8.04
N PHE A 392 -18.22 -24.67 -8.96
CA PHE A 392 -18.69 -26.05 -8.97
C PHE A 392 -17.55 -27.06 -9.15
N LEU A 393 -16.58 -26.77 -10.03
CA LEU A 393 -15.37 -27.57 -10.15
C LEU A 393 -14.51 -27.51 -8.88
N GLY A 394 -14.44 -26.33 -8.25
CA GLY A 394 -13.72 -26.06 -7.01
C GLY A 394 -14.25 -26.83 -5.81
N PHE A 395 -15.50 -27.30 -5.82
CA PHE A 395 -16.04 -28.18 -4.77
C PHE A 395 -15.19 -29.45 -4.57
N GLY A 396 -14.56 -29.95 -5.64
CA GLY A 396 -13.63 -31.08 -5.58
C GLY A 396 -12.38 -30.82 -4.72
N ALA A 397 -12.04 -29.56 -4.45
CA ALA A 397 -10.89 -29.19 -3.62
C ALA A 397 -11.03 -29.65 -2.16
N GLY A 398 -12.26 -29.71 -1.62
CA GLY A 398 -12.52 -30.15 -0.25
C GLY A 398 -12.15 -31.62 -0.01
N PRO A 399 -12.80 -32.57 -0.73
CA PRO A 399 -12.45 -33.98 -0.66
C PRO A 399 -10.97 -34.26 -0.98
N LEU A 400 -10.38 -33.50 -1.91
CA LEU A 400 -8.97 -33.62 -2.26
C LEU A 400 -8.06 -33.17 -1.11
N ASN A 401 -8.41 -32.09 -0.39
CA ASN A 401 -7.68 -31.64 0.79
C ASN A 401 -7.73 -32.70 1.90
N ASP A 402 -8.93 -33.20 2.22
CA ASP A 402 -9.11 -34.21 3.25
C ASP A 402 -8.41 -35.54 2.90
N TRP A 403 -8.41 -35.93 1.62
CA TRP A 403 -7.66 -37.09 1.14
C TRP A 403 -6.14 -36.89 1.28
N THR A 404 -5.65 -35.71 0.93
CA THR A 404 -4.22 -35.37 1.01
C THR A 404 -3.74 -35.38 2.46
N VAL A 405 -4.49 -34.74 3.35
CA VAL A 405 -4.26 -34.74 4.81
C VAL A 405 -4.18 -36.16 5.36
N LYS A 406 -5.17 -37.01 5.06
CA LYS A 406 -5.17 -38.41 5.53
C LYS A 406 -3.94 -39.15 5.01
N LYS A 407 -3.63 -39.02 3.72
CA LYS A 407 -2.47 -39.69 3.12
C LYS A 407 -1.15 -39.26 3.76
N LEU A 408 -0.98 -37.97 4.02
CA LEU A 408 0.21 -37.42 4.68
C LEU A 408 0.32 -37.85 6.15
N ALA A 409 -0.78 -37.84 6.89
CA ALA A 409 -0.81 -38.34 8.27
C ALA A 409 -0.46 -39.83 8.35
N ARG A 410 -0.94 -40.65 7.39
CA ARG A 410 -0.55 -42.07 7.30
C ARG A 410 0.95 -42.26 7.03
N TRP A 411 1.54 -41.41 6.20
CA TRP A 411 2.99 -41.40 5.95
C TRP A 411 3.81 -40.86 7.13
N ASN A 412 3.16 -40.15 8.06
CA ASN A 412 3.76 -39.64 9.28
C ASN A 412 3.45 -40.50 10.53
N GLY A 413 3.15 -41.79 10.34
CA GLY A 413 2.91 -42.71 11.46
C GLY A 413 1.62 -42.43 12.24
N GLY A 414 0.61 -41.82 11.60
CA GLY A 414 -0.69 -41.53 12.21
C GLY A 414 -0.78 -40.15 12.89
N ILE A 415 0.33 -39.42 12.99
CA ILE A 415 0.40 -38.07 13.54
C ILE A 415 -0.05 -37.06 12.47
N TYR A 416 -1.02 -36.24 12.84
CA TYR A 416 -1.54 -35.16 12.02
C TYR A 416 -1.00 -33.81 12.47
N GLU A 417 -0.51 -33.04 11.50
CA GLU A 417 -0.06 -31.67 11.66
C GLU A 417 -0.87 -30.72 10.77
N PRO A 418 -1.25 -29.52 11.26
CA PRO A 418 -2.03 -28.55 10.50
C PRO A 418 -1.42 -28.17 9.13
N GLU A 419 -0.09 -28.18 9.02
CA GLU A 419 0.68 -27.81 7.82
C GLU A 419 0.36 -28.70 6.62
N PHE A 420 -0.10 -29.94 6.85
CA PHE A 420 -0.51 -30.85 5.76
C PHE A 420 -1.65 -30.29 4.91
N ARG A 421 -2.43 -29.33 5.42
CA ARG A 421 -3.46 -28.64 4.62
C ARG A 421 -2.91 -27.70 3.57
N LEU A 422 -1.68 -27.19 3.75
CA LEU A 422 -1.05 -26.21 2.87
C LEU A 422 -0.46 -26.83 1.60
N SER A 423 -0.36 -28.16 1.52
CA SER A 423 0.24 -28.84 0.35
C SER A 423 -0.49 -28.52 -0.96
N LEU A 424 -1.81 -28.31 -0.92
CA LEU A 424 -2.61 -27.96 -2.09
C LEU A 424 -2.45 -26.47 -2.49
N ASN A 425 -1.89 -25.61 -1.65
CA ASN A 425 -1.64 -24.21 -2.01
C ASN A 425 -0.58 -24.05 -3.11
N VAL A 426 0.29 -25.06 -3.30
CA VAL A 426 1.23 -25.09 -4.44
C VAL A 426 0.48 -25.14 -5.77
N LEU A 427 -0.63 -25.90 -5.82
CA LEU A 427 -1.48 -25.94 -7.01
C LEU A 427 -2.16 -24.57 -7.25
N THR A 428 -2.63 -23.93 -6.18
CA THR A 428 -3.16 -22.56 -6.25
C THR A 428 -2.12 -21.60 -6.82
N LEU A 429 -0.86 -21.68 -6.40
CA LEU A 429 0.18 -20.79 -6.90
C LEU A 429 0.34 -20.91 -8.42
N ILE A 430 0.42 -22.14 -8.94
CA ILE A 430 0.59 -22.39 -10.38
C ILE A 430 -0.65 -21.90 -11.16
N LEU A 431 -1.84 -22.29 -10.73
CA LEU A 431 -3.08 -21.93 -11.43
C LEU A 431 -3.44 -20.45 -11.28
N GLY A 432 -3.14 -19.86 -10.13
CA GLY A 432 -3.38 -18.44 -9.83
C GLY A 432 -2.47 -17.52 -10.63
N VAL A 433 -1.17 -17.84 -10.71
CA VAL A 433 -0.23 -17.09 -11.57
C VAL A 433 -0.66 -17.21 -13.03
N ALA A 434 -0.99 -18.41 -13.51
CA ALA A 434 -1.49 -18.60 -14.87
C ALA A 434 -2.81 -17.83 -15.12
N GLY A 435 -3.71 -17.79 -14.14
CA GLY A 435 -4.98 -17.07 -14.21
C GLY A 435 -4.81 -15.55 -14.26
N PHE A 436 -4.11 -14.95 -13.28
CA PHE A 436 -3.94 -13.49 -13.21
C PHE A 436 -3.11 -12.94 -14.38
N PHE A 437 -1.93 -13.50 -14.65
CA PHE A 437 -1.10 -13.04 -15.77
C PHE A 437 -1.73 -13.38 -17.12
N GLY A 438 -2.39 -14.53 -17.23
CA GLY A 438 -3.09 -14.93 -18.45
C GLY A 438 -4.25 -13.98 -18.77
N PHE A 439 -5.12 -13.72 -17.79
CA PHE A 439 -6.23 -12.78 -17.95
C PHE A 439 -5.72 -11.43 -18.47
N GLY A 440 -4.61 -11.00 -17.89
CA GLY A 440 -3.95 -9.79 -18.29
C GLY A 440 -3.40 -9.75 -19.70
N ALA A 441 -2.61 -10.75 -20.06
CA ALA A 441 -2.07 -10.88 -21.41
C ALA A 441 -3.18 -10.98 -22.46
N THR A 442 -4.32 -11.59 -22.14
CA THR A 442 -5.47 -11.64 -23.06
C THR A 442 -6.14 -10.28 -23.27
N LEU A 443 -6.22 -9.44 -22.24
CA LEU A 443 -6.74 -8.09 -22.38
C LEU A 443 -5.81 -7.21 -23.20
N GLN A 444 -4.50 -7.27 -22.94
CA GLN A 444 -3.51 -6.47 -23.65
C GLN A 444 -3.42 -6.80 -25.15
N ASN A 445 -3.63 -8.07 -25.52
CA ASN A 445 -3.61 -8.51 -26.91
C ASN A 445 -4.97 -8.37 -27.62
N GLU A 446 -5.98 -7.79 -26.97
CA GLU A 446 -7.36 -7.70 -27.50
C GLU A 446 -7.89 -9.06 -27.98
N ALA A 447 -7.58 -10.12 -27.24
CA ALA A 447 -7.97 -11.48 -27.60
C ALA A 447 -9.51 -11.63 -27.63
N PRO A 448 -10.07 -12.64 -28.33
CA PRO A 448 -11.50 -12.89 -28.27
C PRO A 448 -12.00 -13.01 -26.83
N TRP A 449 -13.19 -12.48 -26.55
CA TRP A 449 -13.80 -12.37 -25.20
C TRP A 449 -13.71 -13.66 -24.36
N ALA A 450 -13.73 -14.82 -25.01
CA ALA A 450 -13.63 -16.13 -24.34
C ALA A 450 -12.31 -16.31 -23.56
N GLY A 451 -11.20 -15.74 -24.03
CA GLY A 451 -9.89 -15.86 -23.38
C GLY A 451 -9.89 -15.27 -21.97
N PRO A 452 -10.14 -13.95 -21.82
CA PRO A 452 -10.24 -13.31 -20.50
C PRO A 452 -11.30 -13.97 -19.60
N VAL A 453 -12.47 -14.34 -20.13
CA VAL A 453 -13.56 -14.95 -19.33
C VAL A 453 -13.16 -16.31 -18.77
N VAL A 454 -12.51 -17.18 -19.55
CA VAL A 454 -12.04 -18.49 -19.08
C VAL A 454 -10.94 -18.34 -18.03
N LEU A 455 -10.01 -17.40 -18.21
CA LEU A 455 -8.92 -17.15 -17.27
C LEU A 455 -9.43 -16.52 -15.97
N TYR A 456 -10.49 -15.72 -16.04
CA TYR A 456 -11.21 -15.23 -14.87
C TYR A 456 -11.84 -16.38 -14.07
N GLY A 457 -12.47 -17.35 -14.75
CA GLY A 457 -12.91 -18.60 -14.13
C GLY A 457 -11.77 -19.40 -13.49
N LEU A 458 -10.61 -19.48 -14.15
CA LEU A 458 -9.43 -20.18 -13.62
C LEU A 458 -8.93 -19.57 -12.30
N ILE A 459 -9.00 -18.23 -12.15
CA ILE A 459 -8.65 -17.54 -10.89
C ILE A 459 -9.57 -18.00 -9.75
N TYR A 460 -10.89 -18.06 -9.98
CA TYR A 460 -11.85 -18.55 -8.97
C TYR A 460 -11.62 -20.01 -8.60
N PHE A 461 -11.30 -20.84 -9.59
CA PHE A 461 -10.96 -22.25 -9.35
C PHE A 461 -9.71 -22.37 -8.47
N ALA A 462 -8.66 -21.60 -8.75
CA ALA A 462 -7.44 -21.58 -7.93
C ALA A 462 -7.74 -21.13 -6.50
N MET A 463 -8.49 -20.03 -6.31
CA MET A 463 -8.83 -19.49 -4.99
C MET A 463 -9.60 -20.46 -4.11
N SER A 464 -10.37 -21.37 -4.70
CA SER A 464 -11.12 -22.40 -3.96
C SER A 464 -10.17 -23.30 -3.14
N PHE A 465 -9.01 -23.68 -3.71
CA PHE A 465 -8.01 -24.48 -3.01
C PHE A 465 -7.33 -23.69 -1.89
N LEU A 466 -7.03 -22.39 -2.13
CA LEU A 466 -6.39 -21.52 -1.15
C LEU A 466 -7.26 -21.30 0.08
N ASN A 467 -8.55 -21.04 -0.13
CA ASN A 467 -9.53 -20.80 0.92
C ASN A 467 -9.60 -22.00 1.88
N ILE A 468 -9.79 -23.21 1.34
CA ILE A 468 -9.91 -24.44 2.14
C ILE A 468 -8.62 -24.71 2.92
N GLY A 469 -7.45 -24.55 2.28
CA GLY A 469 -6.16 -24.79 2.91
C GLY A 469 -5.90 -23.85 4.09
N ILE A 470 -6.05 -22.55 3.89
CA ILE A 470 -5.75 -21.52 4.90
C ILE A 470 -6.77 -21.52 6.04
N TYR A 471 -8.06 -21.67 5.74
CA TYR A 471 -9.09 -21.69 6.78
C TYR A 471 -8.98 -22.92 7.67
N GLY A 472 -8.73 -24.10 7.09
CA GLY A 472 -8.45 -25.30 7.85
C GLY A 472 -7.20 -25.13 8.72
N TYR A 473 -6.11 -24.62 8.15
CA TYR A 473 -4.84 -24.39 8.84
C TYR A 473 -5.00 -23.46 10.06
N ILE A 474 -5.61 -22.28 9.89
CA ILE A 474 -5.77 -21.30 10.98
C ILE A 474 -6.68 -21.80 12.09
N THR A 475 -7.78 -22.49 11.73
CA THR A 475 -8.69 -23.08 12.72
C THR A 475 -7.98 -24.09 13.60
N GLU A 476 -7.00 -24.80 13.04
CA GLU A 476 -6.31 -25.88 13.74
C GLU A 476 -5.10 -25.39 14.54
N CYS A 477 -4.31 -24.45 14.02
CA CYS A 477 -3.24 -23.81 14.77
C CYS A 477 -3.77 -23.02 15.98
N HIS A 478 -4.97 -22.45 15.86
CA HIS A 478 -5.56 -21.60 16.91
C HIS A 478 -6.97 -22.03 17.32
N ARG A 479 -7.21 -23.31 17.64
CA ARG A 479 -8.55 -23.82 18.02
C ARG A 479 -9.27 -22.98 19.09
N ASN A 480 -8.57 -22.63 20.17
CA ASN A 480 -9.15 -21.87 21.28
C ASN A 480 -9.47 -20.40 20.94
N LYS A 481 -8.82 -19.85 19.91
CA LYS A 481 -8.92 -18.44 19.50
C LYS A 481 -9.23 -18.29 18.01
N ALA A 482 -9.86 -19.29 17.41
CA ALA A 482 -10.13 -19.33 15.98
C ALA A 482 -10.96 -18.11 15.51
N PRO A 483 -12.01 -17.66 16.23
CA PRO A 483 -12.77 -16.47 15.81
C PRO A 483 -11.93 -15.21 15.75
N GLU A 484 -11.01 -15.04 16.70
CA GLU A 484 -10.10 -13.90 16.77
C GLU A 484 -9.07 -13.94 15.62
N ALA A 485 -8.54 -15.12 15.29
CA ALA A 485 -7.65 -15.30 14.15
C ALA A 485 -8.35 -15.03 12.80
N PHE A 486 -9.61 -15.47 12.65
CA PHE A 486 -10.41 -15.17 11.47
C PHE A 486 -10.75 -13.68 11.35
N ALA A 487 -11.01 -13.01 12.46
CA ALA A 487 -11.17 -11.55 12.45
C ALA A 487 -9.89 -10.85 11.96
N SER A 488 -8.70 -11.35 12.32
CA SER A 488 -7.43 -10.82 11.80
C SER A 488 -7.31 -10.96 10.28
N LEU A 489 -7.76 -12.07 9.69
CA LEU A 489 -7.75 -12.26 8.23
C LEU A 489 -8.63 -11.24 7.49
N ASN A 490 -9.71 -10.80 8.14
CA ASN A 490 -10.64 -9.83 7.56
C ASN A 490 -10.12 -8.38 7.56
N LEU A 491 -8.93 -8.12 8.13
CA LEU A 491 -8.17 -6.88 7.84
C LEU A 491 -7.96 -6.67 6.34
N ARG A 492 -8.07 -7.74 5.53
CA ARG A 492 -8.03 -7.66 4.07
C ARG A 492 -9.04 -6.67 3.49
N ASN A 493 -10.17 -6.44 4.18
CA ASN A 493 -11.21 -5.54 3.69
C ASN A 493 -10.73 -4.06 3.74
N ILE A 494 -9.90 -3.70 4.73
CA ILE A 494 -9.26 -2.37 4.78
C ILE A 494 -8.25 -2.23 3.63
N TYR A 495 -7.48 -3.29 3.35
CA TYR A 495 -6.57 -3.31 2.20
C TYR A 495 -7.32 -3.25 0.85
N SER A 496 -8.42 -3.98 0.72
CA SER A 496 -9.31 -3.97 -0.45
C SER A 496 -9.90 -2.58 -0.71
N PHE A 497 -10.28 -1.86 0.35
CA PHE A 497 -10.71 -0.46 0.24
C PHE A 497 -9.60 0.42 -0.36
N GLY A 498 -8.37 0.33 0.18
CA GLY A 498 -7.24 1.07 -0.36
C GLY A 498 -7.05 0.81 -1.85
N MET A 499 -6.99 -0.46 -2.25
CA MET A 499 -6.83 -0.81 -3.66
C MET A 499 -7.98 -0.33 -4.54
N ASN A 500 -9.23 -0.54 -4.11
CA ASN A 500 -10.39 -0.11 -4.89
C ASN A 500 -10.43 1.41 -5.05
N TYR A 501 -10.06 2.17 -4.01
CA TYR A 501 -9.97 3.63 -4.06
C TYR A 501 -8.88 4.12 -5.01
N PHE A 502 -7.67 3.53 -4.95
CA PHE A 502 -6.55 3.91 -5.83
C PHE A 502 -6.77 3.51 -7.28
N ILE A 503 -7.37 2.35 -7.54
CA ILE A 503 -7.62 1.86 -8.90
C ILE A 503 -8.77 2.61 -9.56
N SER A 504 -9.75 3.07 -8.78
CA SER A 504 -10.88 3.86 -9.29
C SER A 504 -10.52 5.33 -9.58
N GLY A 505 -9.40 5.85 -9.09
CA GLY A 505 -8.93 7.20 -9.48
C GLY A 505 -8.12 7.13 -10.77
N GLU A 506 -8.53 7.83 -11.85
CA GLU A 506 -7.84 8.17 -13.13
C GLU A 506 -6.83 7.19 -13.81
N PHE A 507 -6.55 6.00 -13.29
CA PHE A 507 -5.50 5.09 -13.73
C PHE A 507 -6.00 3.89 -14.53
N LEU A 508 -7.28 3.90 -14.93
CA LEU A 508 -7.88 2.84 -15.74
C LEU A 508 -7.55 2.99 -17.23
N ILE A 509 -6.26 2.85 -17.54
CA ILE A 509 -5.83 2.35 -18.85
C ILE A 509 -5.73 0.82 -18.70
N PRO A 510 -6.44 0.02 -19.51
CA PRO A 510 -6.45 -1.45 -19.43
C PRO A 510 -5.06 -2.12 -19.39
N GLY A 511 -4.00 -1.41 -19.82
CA GLY A 511 -2.61 -1.89 -19.78
C GLY A 511 -1.95 -1.91 -18.39
N VAL A 512 -2.47 -1.18 -17.39
CA VAL A 512 -1.82 -1.01 -16.07
C VAL A 512 -2.07 -2.20 -15.14
N LEU A 513 -3.22 -2.85 -15.23
CA LEU A 513 -3.59 -3.97 -14.34
C LEU A 513 -2.80 -5.26 -14.62
N PHE A 514 -2.15 -5.37 -15.79
CA PHE A 514 -1.82 -6.68 -16.34
C PHE A 514 -0.55 -6.78 -17.22
N GLY A 515 0.05 -5.65 -17.61
CA GLY A 515 1.45 -5.54 -18.05
C GLY A 515 1.78 -6.01 -19.47
N GLY A 516 1.95 -5.03 -20.38
CA GLY A 516 2.80 -5.15 -21.57
C GLY A 516 2.51 -4.10 -22.66
N LEU A 517 3.53 -3.81 -23.44
CA LEU A 517 3.63 -2.79 -24.49
C LEU A 517 2.54 -2.82 -25.57
N ARG A 518 1.99 -1.63 -25.90
CA ARG A 518 1.84 -1.08 -27.27
C ARG A 518 1.46 0.41 -27.21
N ALA A 519 2.41 1.27 -27.55
CA ALA A 519 2.27 2.74 -27.53
C ALA A 519 1.68 3.34 -28.82
N ASN A 520 0.97 2.57 -29.65
CA ASN A 520 0.64 3.02 -31.01
C ASN A 520 -0.85 3.27 -31.32
N ASP A 521 -1.80 2.91 -30.45
CA ASP A 521 -3.24 3.00 -30.83
C ASP A 521 -4.03 4.11 -30.12
N VAL A 522 -3.39 4.96 -29.30
CA VAL A 522 -4.03 6.17 -28.73
C VAL A 522 -4.32 7.23 -29.80
N GLY A 523 -3.75 7.10 -31.00
CA GLY A 523 -3.98 8.03 -32.12
C GLY A 523 -5.30 7.83 -32.89
N ARG A 524 -6.10 6.80 -32.60
CA ARG A 524 -7.24 6.42 -33.46
C ARG A 524 -8.63 6.72 -32.90
N LEU A 525 -8.76 6.89 -31.58
CA LEU A 525 -10.03 7.33 -30.95
C LEU A 525 -10.23 8.86 -30.99
N ASP A 526 -9.18 9.59 -31.34
CA ASP A 526 -9.19 11.05 -31.49
C ASP A 526 -9.88 11.54 -32.78
N HIS A 527 -10.19 10.64 -33.71
CA HIS A 527 -10.68 10.99 -35.04
C HIS A 527 -12.21 11.06 -35.17
N GLU A 528 -12.96 10.43 -34.25
CA GLU A 528 -14.43 10.43 -34.27
C GLU A 528 -15.03 11.51 -33.34
N ALA A 529 -14.34 11.88 -32.26
CA ALA A 529 -14.70 13.01 -31.40
C ALA A 529 -14.51 14.38 -32.11
N ARG A 530 -13.67 14.46 -33.15
CA ARG A 530 -13.39 15.68 -33.93
C ARG A 530 -14.47 16.07 -34.95
N SER A 531 -15.48 15.24 -35.21
CA SER A 531 -16.49 15.60 -36.21
C SER A 531 -17.57 16.56 -35.67
N ALA A 532 -17.85 16.51 -34.36
CA ALA A 532 -18.84 17.38 -33.71
C ALA A 532 -18.27 18.75 -33.24
N SER A 533 -16.96 18.88 -33.03
CA SER A 533 -16.32 20.15 -32.65
C SER A 533 -16.03 21.09 -33.83
N SER A 534 -16.07 20.59 -35.07
CA SER A 534 -15.62 21.31 -36.26
C SER A 534 -16.40 22.60 -36.59
N ILE A 535 -17.68 22.69 -36.21
CA ILE A 535 -18.50 23.89 -36.49
C ILE A 535 -18.20 25.04 -35.51
N PHE A 536 -17.72 24.72 -34.30
CA PHE A 536 -17.40 25.71 -33.27
C PHE A 536 -15.90 26.05 -33.24
N ASP A 537 -15.04 25.10 -33.59
CA ASP A 537 -13.59 25.32 -33.72
C ASP A 537 -13.25 26.27 -34.89
N ASP A 538 -13.99 26.24 -36.00
CA ASP A 538 -13.74 27.15 -37.14
C ASP A 538 -14.04 28.63 -36.80
N ARG A 539 -15.06 28.90 -35.97
CA ARG A 539 -15.38 30.27 -35.51
C ARG A 539 -14.44 30.74 -34.40
N ARG A 540 -14.04 29.84 -33.51
CA ARG A 540 -13.05 30.11 -32.46
C ARG A 540 -11.66 30.38 -33.05
N ALA A 541 -11.28 29.63 -34.09
CA ALA A 541 -10.06 29.88 -34.86
C ALA A 541 -10.11 31.22 -35.60
N ALA A 542 -11.25 31.60 -36.18
CA ALA A 542 -11.41 32.90 -36.85
C ALA A 542 -11.24 34.10 -35.88
N TYR A 543 -11.72 33.99 -34.64
CA TYR A 543 -11.54 35.04 -33.62
C TYR A 543 -10.10 35.10 -33.06
N LEU A 544 -9.45 33.94 -32.87
CA LEU A 544 -8.04 33.85 -32.50
C LEU A 544 -7.10 34.38 -33.59
N HIS A 545 -7.49 34.23 -34.86
CA HIS A 545 -6.75 34.79 -35.99
C HIS A 545 -6.90 36.32 -36.10
N LEU A 546 -8.04 36.88 -35.67
CA LEU A 546 -8.24 38.33 -35.59
C LEU A 546 -7.48 38.98 -34.42
N SER A 547 -7.41 38.33 -33.24
CA SER A 547 -6.73 38.89 -32.07
C SER A 547 -5.19 38.89 -32.20
N ALA A 548 -4.65 38.10 -33.12
CA ALA A 548 -3.22 38.11 -33.43
C ALA A 548 -2.78 39.29 -34.32
N HIS A 549 -3.72 40.08 -34.87
CA HIS A 549 -3.43 41.16 -35.82
C HIS A 549 -3.91 42.55 -35.39
N ASP A 550 -4.73 42.67 -34.35
CA ASP A 550 -5.22 43.96 -33.84
C ASP A 550 -5.15 44.04 -32.30
N PRO A 551 -4.26 44.89 -31.73
CA PRO A 551 -4.03 44.96 -30.28
C PRO A 551 -5.15 45.66 -29.49
N ASP A 552 -6.14 46.26 -30.14
CA ASP A 552 -7.26 46.96 -29.49
C ASP A 552 -8.52 46.07 -29.28
N VAL A 553 -8.44 44.77 -29.63
CA VAL A 553 -9.57 43.85 -29.46
C VAL A 553 -9.62 43.34 -28.01
N ASP A 554 -10.55 43.90 -27.24
CA ASP A 554 -10.85 43.51 -25.86
C ASP A 554 -11.49 42.11 -25.82
N LEU A 555 -10.63 41.08 -25.72
CA LEU A 555 -10.99 39.65 -25.67
C LEU A 555 -12.07 39.35 -24.63
N TRP A 556 -12.10 40.09 -23.53
CA TRP A 556 -13.08 39.92 -22.47
C TRP A 556 -14.49 40.32 -22.92
N LYS A 557 -14.62 41.39 -23.70
CA LYS A 557 -15.91 41.81 -24.28
C LYS A 557 -16.44 40.80 -25.30
N ALA A 558 -15.58 40.24 -26.14
CA ALA A 558 -15.97 39.26 -27.16
C ALA A 558 -16.44 37.94 -26.55
N VAL A 559 -15.78 37.48 -25.48
CA VAL A 559 -16.22 36.31 -24.69
C VAL A 559 -17.52 36.62 -23.96
N GLN A 560 -17.68 37.83 -23.41
CA GLN A 560 -18.95 38.25 -22.80
C GLN A 560 -20.11 38.36 -23.80
N GLU A 561 -19.85 38.73 -25.06
CA GLU A 561 -20.89 38.77 -26.11
C GLU A 561 -21.33 37.36 -26.52
N LEU A 562 -20.38 36.42 -26.68
CA LEU A 562 -20.66 35.00 -26.95
C LEU A 562 -21.42 34.33 -25.80
N HIS A 563 -21.05 34.66 -24.56
CA HIS A 563 -21.71 34.14 -23.36
C HIS A 563 -23.09 34.79 -23.13
N ARG A 564 -23.29 36.04 -23.59
CA ARG A 564 -24.60 36.72 -23.59
C ARG A 564 -25.58 36.11 -24.60
N GLU A 565 -25.08 35.55 -25.71
CA GLU A 565 -25.90 34.76 -26.65
C GLU A 565 -26.26 33.38 -26.07
N GLU A 566 -25.40 32.79 -25.23
CA GLU A 566 -25.69 31.59 -24.42
C GLU A 566 -26.75 31.84 -23.33
N GLN A 567 -26.72 33.00 -22.67
CA GLN A 567 -27.66 33.39 -21.60
C GLN A 567 -29.13 33.51 -22.04
N VAL A 568 -29.44 33.57 -23.34
CA VAL A 568 -30.83 33.67 -23.81
C VAL A 568 -31.61 32.36 -23.60
N ILE A 569 -30.96 31.25 -23.22
CA ILE A 569 -31.60 29.92 -23.23
C ILE A 569 -31.99 29.35 -21.85
N GLN A 570 -31.45 29.78 -20.70
CA GLN A 570 -31.84 29.20 -19.40
C GLN A 570 -31.83 30.20 -18.22
N GLU A 571 -32.99 30.42 -17.60
CA GLU A 571 -33.15 31.20 -16.36
C GLU A 571 -33.42 30.24 -15.17
N ASP A 572 -32.47 30.02 -14.26
CA ASP A 572 -32.74 29.48 -12.90
C ASP A 572 -31.67 29.93 -11.86
N PRO A 573 -32.03 30.48 -10.67
CA PRO A 573 -31.07 31.16 -9.78
C PRO A 573 -30.14 30.28 -8.92
N GLU A 574 -30.30 28.95 -8.87
CA GLU A 574 -29.43 28.08 -8.05
C GLU A 574 -28.12 27.68 -8.74
N VAL A 575 -28.07 27.73 -10.07
CA VAL A 575 -26.86 27.44 -10.87
C VAL A 575 -25.76 28.48 -10.62
N VAL A 576 -26.13 29.73 -10.27
CA VAL A 576 -25.22 30.85 -9.99
C VAL A 576 -24.24 30.59 -8.83
N LYS A 577 -24.55 29.67 -7.91
CA LYS A 577 -23.64 29.29 -6.81
C LYS A 577 -22.66 28.17 -7.19
N GLN A 578 -23.05 27.27 -8.09
CA GLN A 578 -22.20 26.22 -8.63
C GLN A 578 -21.27 26.80 -9.72
N GLU A 579 -21.80 27.71 -10.55
CA GLU A 579 -21.06 28.45 -11.58
C GLU A 579 -19.94 29.31 -11.01
N LYS A 580 -20.05 29.82 -9.78
CA LYS A 580 -18.96 30.57 -9.15
C LYS A 580 -17.75 29.68 -8.85
N VAL A 581 -17.98 28.39 -8.61
CA VAL A 581 -16.93 27.38 -8.41
C VAL A 581 -16.35 26.93 -9.76
N ASP A 582 -17.18 26.81 -10.80
CA ASP A 582 -16.71 26.52 -12.16
C ASP A 582 -16.00 27.71 -12.82
N GLU A 583 -16.36 28.96 -12.51
CA GLU A 583 -15.67 30.17 -12.97
C GLU A 583 -14.29 30.30 -12.31
N ASP A 584 -14.17 29.92 -11.02
CA ASP A 584 -12.88 29.84 -10.31
C ASP A 584 -12.03 28.66 -10.84
N ASN A 585 -12.63 27.52 -11.19
CA ASN A 585 -11.93 26.38 -11.81
C ASN A 585 -11.53 26.65 -13.26
N LEU A 586 -12.35 27.37 -14.04
CA LEU A 586 -12.04 27.82 -15.40
C LEU A 586 -10.99 28.92 -15.38
N LYS A 587 -11.00 29.82 -14.40
CA LYS A 587 -9.89 30.74 -14.15
C LYS A 587 -8.63 29.98 -13.78
N ALA A 588 -8.68 29.00 -12.88
CA ALA A 588 -7.53 28.19 -12.52
C ALA A 588 -6.99 27.39 -13.72
N ALA A 589 -7.85 26.83 -14.57
CA ALA A 589 -7.47 26.12 -15.78
C ALA A 589 -6.94 27.07 -16.87
N ALA A 590 -7.52 28.27 -17.02
CA ALA A 590 -7.03 29.30 -17.93
C ALA A 590 -5.73 29.95 -17.44
N GLU A 591 -5.54 30.08 -16.13
CA GLU A 591 -4.29 30.48 -15.48
C GLU A 591 -3.24 29.38 -15.66
N ASP A 592 -3.57 28.09 -15.48
CA ASP A 592 -2.67 26.96 -15.78
C ASP A 592 -2.28 26.90 -17.27
N LEU A 593 -3.22 27.17 -18.18
CA LEU A 593 -2.96 27.20 -19.62
C LEU A 593 -2.16 28.46 -20.02
N ALA A 594 -2.41 29.61 -19.41
CA ALA A 594 -1.63 30.83 -19.58
C ALA A 594 -0.22 30.71 -18.98
N CYS A 595 -0.07 29.99 -17.87
CA CYS A 595 1.23 29.60 -17.29
C CYS A 595 2.04 28.73 -18.24
N TYR A 596 1.38 27.79 -18.93
CA TYR A 596 2.00 26.92 -19.93
C TYR A 596 2.51 27.69 -21.16
N LEU A 597 1.96 28.88 -21.42
CA LEU A 597 2.27 29.73 -22.56
C LEU A 597 3.25 30.88 -22.22
N LEU A 598 3.56 31.10 -20.93
CA LEU A 598 4.48 32.14 -20.48
C LEU A 598 5.90 31.58 -20.32
N SER A 599 6.77 31.91 -21.29
CA SER A 599 8.17 31.53 -21.30
C SER A 599 8.96 32.22 -20.18
N GLN A 600 9.58 31.45 -19.29
CA GLN A 600 10.57 31.96 -18.33
C GLN A 600 11.94 32.01 -19.01
N THR A 601 12.93 32.66 -18.38
CA THR A 601 14.28 32.76 -18.94
C THR A 601 15.34 32.37 -17.91
N LEU A 602 16.44 31.80 -18.39
CA LEU A 602 17.57 31.46 -17.56
C LEU A 602 18.39 32.73 -17.23
N HIS A 603 18.35 33.17 -15.97
CA HIS A 603 18.99 34.42 -15.55
C HIS A 603 20.50 34.27 -15.32
N LYS A 604 20.91 33.27 -14.53
CA LYS A 604 22.32 33.02 -14.17
C LYS A 604 22.57 31.54 -13.90
N VAL A 605 23.81 31.13 -14.13
CA VAL A 605 24.30 29.77 -13.84
C VAL A 605 25.56 29.85 -13.01
N TYR A 606 25.66 29.01 -11.96
CA TYR A 606 26.78 28.97 -11.03
C TYR A 606 27.39 27.57 -10.91
N THR A 607 28.71 27.53 -10.80
CA THR A 607 29.49 26.36 -10.38
C THR A 607 30.32 26.69 -9.13
N TYR A 608 30.51 25.73 -8.24
CA TYR A 608 31.23 25.89 -6.97
C TYR A 608 32.38 24.90 -6.88
N PRO A 609 33.57 25.18 -7.46
CA PRO A 609 34.65 24.20 -7.54
C PRO A 609 35.05 23.56 -6.21
N ILE A 610 35.11 24.40 -5.16
CA ILE A 610 35.41 23.99 -3.79
C ILE A 610 34.14 24.13 -2.95
N LYS A 611 33.77 23.05 -2.24
CA LYS A 611 32.61 23.02 -1.36
C LYS A 611 32.67 24.18 -0.36
N SER A 612 31.52 24.84 -0.18
CA SER A 612 31.30 25.91 0.83
C SER A 612 32.02 27.24 0.55
N ILE A 613 32.88 27.33 -0.47
CA ILE A 613 33.48 28.59 -0.95
C ILE A 613 32.53 29.29 -1.94
N ARG A 614 32.69 30.60 -2.19
CA ARG A 614 31.90 31.35 -3.18
C ARG A 614 32.10 30.80 -4.60
N GLY A 615 31.00 30.73 -5.35
CA GLY A 615 30.97 30.14 -6.70
C GLY A 615 31.25 31.14 -7.82
N ILE A 616 31.44 30.59 -9.02
CA ILE A 616 31.73 31.31 -10.25
C ILE A 616 30.44 31.36 -11.08
N ALA A 617 30.04 32.57 -11.47
CA ALA A 617 28.95 32.76 -12.42
C ALA A 617 29.49 32.64 -13.85
N LEU A 618 28.84 31.83 -14.69
CA LEU A 618 29.23 31.63 -16.09
C LEU A 618 28.05 31.86 -17.02
N SER A 619 28.34 32.20 -18.28
CA SER A 619 27.33 32.44 -19.32
C SER A 619 26.77 31.14 -19.92
N SER A 620 27.52 30.04 -19.90
CA SER A 620 27.09 28.75 -20.44
C SER A 620 27.82 27.59 -19.77
N LEU A 621 27.11 26.52 -19.43
CA LEU A 621 27.67 25.29 -18.86
C LEU A 621 26.96 24.06 -19.41
N SER A 622 27.71 22.99 -19.69
CA SER A 622 27.12 21.70 -20.05
C SER A 622 26.52 21.03 -18.81
N ALA A 623 25.27 20.60 -18.87
CA ALA A 623 24.63 19.90 -17.78
C ALA A 623 25.06 18.41 -17.78
N THR A 624 25.60 17.93 -16.66
CA THR A 624 25.97 16.52 -16.46
C THR A 624 25.12 15.86 -15.36
N TYR A 625 25.15 14.54 -15.24
CA TYR A 625 24.41 13.84 -14.19
C TYR A 625 24.94 14.15 -12.77
N ALA A 626 26.23 14.47 -12.63
CA ALA A 626 26.86 14.79 -11.35
C ALA A 626 26.81 16.29 -10.98
N GLY A 627 26.25 17.14 -11.86
CA GLY A 627 26.14 18.59 -11.71
C GLY A 627 26.80 19.33 -12.86
N PHE A 628 27.00 20.65 -12.73
CA PHE A 628 27.82 21.36 -13.71
C PHE A 628 29.30 20.92 -13.61
N PRO A 629 30.06 21.01 -14.71
CA PRO A 629 31.49 20.74 -14.71
C PRO A 629 32.20 21.41 -13.55
N HIS A 630 33.04 20.62 -12.89
CA HIS A 630 33.84 21.01 -11.72
C HIS A 630 33.04 21.36 -10.46
N ASP A 631 31.72 21.20 -10.42
CA ASP A 631 30.92 21.58 -9.24
C ASP A 631 31.20 20.67 -8.02
N ARG A 632 31.62 21.28 -6.92
CA ARG A 632 32.03 20.69 -5.63
C ARG A 632 32.94 19.47 -5.74
N ARG A 633 33.91 19.48 -6.66
CA ARG A 633 34.92 18.40 -6.81
C ARG A 633 35.99 18.42 -5.72
N PHE A 634 36.13 19.55 -5.03
CA PHE A 634 37.04 19.74 -3.91
C PHE A 634 36.28 20.05 -2.62
N MET A 635 36.87 19.71 -1.48
CA MET A 635 36.36 20.00 -0.13
C MET A 635 37.51 20.40 0.80
N LEU A 636 37.23 21.29 1.75
CA LEU A 636 38.11 21.52 2.90
C LEU A 636 37.69 20.66 4.10
N PHE A 637 38.68 20.07 4.78
CA PHE A 637 38.50 19.22 5.95
C PHE A 637 39.26 19.80 7.15
N ASP A 638 38.54 19.97 8.27
CA ASP A 638 39.12 20.44 9.53
C ASP A 638 39.68 19.23 10.30
N VAL A 639 41.01 19.16 10.39
CA VAL A 639 41.70 18.01 10.99
C VAL A 639 41.44 17.93 12.50
N LYS A 640 41.34 19.09 13.17
CA LYS A 640 41.13 19.15 14.62
C LYS A 640 39.72 18.72 15.01
N GLN A 641 38.71 19.14 14.24
CA GLN A 641 37.32 18.77 14.50
C GLN A 641 36.91 17.44 13.86
N GLY A 642 37.73 16.89 12.95
CA GLY A 642 37.47 15.62 12.28
C GLY A 642 36.22 15.65 11.39
N LYS A 643 35.91 16.79 10.77
CA LYS A 643 34.70 16.97 9.96
C LYS A 643 34.92 17.84 8.73
N ASN A 644 34.06 17.67 7.73
CA ASN A 644 34.05 18.53 6.56
C ASN A 644 33.61 19.96 6.90
N MET A 645 34.23 20.94 6.25
CA MET A 645 33.98 22.36 6.51
C MET A 645 32.78 22.89 5.72
N HIS A 646 31.98 23.72 6.37
CA HIS A 646 30.84 24.38 5.75
C HIS A 646 30.52 25.72 6.41
N VAL A 647 29.97 26.66 5.65
CA VAL A 647 29.77 28.07 6.06
C VAL A 647 29.00 28.22 7.37
N ALA A 648 28.05 27.32 7.68
CA ALA A 648 27.29 27.39 8.93
C ALA A 648 28.13 27.08 10.18
N GLY A 649 29.20 26.29 10.06
CA GLY A 649 30.13 25.96 11.15
C GLY A 649 31.48 26.68 11.07
N HIS A 650 31.82 27.19 9.89
CA HIS A 650 33.08 27.85 9.53
C HIS A 650 32.75 29.07 8.65
N VAL A 651 32.27 30.13 9.29
CA VAL A 651 31.74 31.34 8.64
C VAL A 651 32.77 32.02 7.72
N GLU A 652 34.05 31.90 8.06
CA GLU A 652 35.19 32.47 7.35
C GLU A 652 35.39 31.91 5.93
N MET A 653 34.81 30.75 5.62
CA MET A 653 34.87 30.17 4.28
C MET A 653 34.29 31.10 3.20
N CYS A 654 33.40 32.02 3.58
CA CYS A 654 32.83 32.99 2.63
C CYS A 654 33.79 34.12 2.21
N LEU A 655 34.93 34.27 2.88
CA LEU A 655 35.99 35.23 2.51
C LEU A 655 36.85 34.73 1.34
N PHE A 656 36.72 33.45 0.98
CA PHE A 656 37.39 32.87 -0.16
C PHE A 656 36.51 33.02 -1.41
N THR A 657 37.15 33.44 -2.50
CA THR A 657 36.54 33.55 -3.83
C THR A 657 37.23 32.61 -4.79
N THR A 658 36.51 32.15 -5.80
CA THR A 658 37.05 31.31 -6.86
C THR A 658 36.84 31.97 -8.22
N ALA A 659 37.79 31.74 -9.13
CA ALA A 659 37.71 32.11 -10.53
C ALA A 659 38.40 31.02 -11.37
N PHE A 660 38.03 30.86 -12.64
CA PHE A 660 38.78 30.01 -13.55
C PHE A 660 39.93 30.78 -14.18
N ASP A 661 40.98 30.06 -14.59
CA ASP A 661 42.09 30.64 -15.37
C ASP A 661 41.63 31.07 -16.78
N ASN A 662 40.66 30.35 -17.34
CA ASN A 662 40.01 30.68 -18.61
C ASN A 662 38.55 30.19 -18.59
N ASP A 663 37.61 31.09 -18.85
CA ASP A 663 36.16 30.80 -18.80
C ASP A 663 35.69 29.77 -19.84
N LYS A 664 36.40 29.59 -20.96
CA LYS A 664 35.99 28.67 -22.04
C LYS A 664 36.55 27.26 -21.89
N THR A 665 37.80 27.16 -21.44
CA THR A 665 38.50 25.88 -21.29
C THR A 665 39.31 25.91 -19.98
N PRO A 666 38.61 25.83 -18.84
CA PRO A 666 39.26 26.01 -17.55
C PRO A 666 40.18 24.82 -17.28
N LYS A 667 41.42 25.10 -16.85
CA LYS A 667 42.38 24.07 -16.41
C LYS A 667 42.67 24.18 -14.92
N LYS A 668 42.53 25.38 -14.37
CA LYS A 668 42.81 25.67 -12.96
C LYS A 668 41.70 26.52 -12.35
N VAL A 669 41.46 26.30 -11.07
CA VAL A 669 40.71 27.24 -10.24
C VAL A 669 41.70 28.09 -9.44
N ILE A 670 41.52 29.40 -9.53
CA ILE A 670 42.26 30.41 -8.79
C ILE A 670 41.44 30.73 -7.54
N VAL A 671 42.01 30.46 -6.37
CA VAL A 671 41.39 30.75 -5.07
C VAL A 671 42.03 32.01 -4.50
N THR A 672 41.21 33.02 -4.21
CA THR A 672 41.68 34.30 -3.65
C THR A 672 41.05 34.50 -2.27
N TYR A 673 41.84 35.06 -1.35
CA TYR A 673 41.42 35.39 0.01
C TYR A 673 41.42 36.91 0.20
N THR A 674 40.30 37.47 0.69
CA THR A 674 40.18 38.91 0.95
C THR A 674 40.75 39.26 2.33
N LYS A 675 41.77 40.14 2.35
CA LYS A 675 42.63 40.42 3.53
C LYS A 675 41.99 41.26 4.64
N ASP A 676 40.95 42.04 4.35
CA ASP A 676 40.53 43.16 5.22
C ASP A 676 39.79 42.76 6.51
N HIS A 677 39.76 41.46 6.87
CA HIS A 677 38.98 40.98 8.02
C HIS A 677 39.80 40.22 9.06
N VAL A 678 39.73 40.76 10.28
CA VAL A 678 40.36 40.26 11.50
C VAL A 678 39.65 38.99 11.96
N PHE A 679 40.28 37.84 11.69
CA PHE A 679 40.14 36.67 12.55
C PHE A 679 40.95 36.88 13.84
N ASP A 680 40.71 36.07 14.88
CA ASP A 680 41.31 36.15 16.24
C ASP A 680 42.85 36.06 16.31
N HIS A 681 43.55 36.31 15.20
CA HIS A 681 45.00 36.35 15.07
C HIS A 681 45.46 37.70 14.46
N PRO A 682 45.30 38.83 15.17
CA PRO A 682 45.81 40.13 14.72
C PRO A 682 47.34 40.17 14.54
N GLU A 683 48.05 39.11 14.94
CA GLU A 683 49.51 38.96 14.84
C GLU A 683 49.99 38.24 13.56
N GLN A 684 49.10 37.63 12.76
CA GLN A 684 49.48 36.88 11.55
C GLN A 684 49.27 37.72 10.28
N ASN A 685 50.38 38.19 9.68
CA ASN A 685 50.36 38.88 8.39
C ASN A 685 50.29 37.85 7.25
N VAL A 686 49.08 37.38 6.93
CA VAL A 686 48.87 36.34 5.91
C VAL A 686 48.94 36.94 4.50
N SER A 687 49.58 36.23 3.57
CA SER A 687 49.69 36.66 2.17
C SER A 687 48.34 36.57 1.40
N THR A 688 48.04 37.57 0.57
CA THR A 688 46.90 37.60 -0.36
C THR A 688 47.17 36.88 -1.68
N ASP A 689 48.34 36.27 -1.83
CA ASP A 689 48.71 35.61 -3.08
C ASP A 689 47.69 34.52 -3.42
N PRO A 690 47.15 34.53 -4.66
CA PRO A 690 46.14 33.57 -5.07
C PRO A 690 46.72 32.16 -5.14
N LEU A 691 45.90 31.17 -4.82
CA LEU A 691 46.25 29.75 -4.91
C LEU A 691 45.70 29.17 -6.22
N GLU A 692 46.59 28.64 -7.05
CA GLU A 692 46.21 27.91 -8.26
C GLU A 692 46.05 26.41 -7.95
N VAL A 693 44.83 25.90 -8.08
CA VAL A 693 44.50 24.48 -7.94
C VAL A 693 44.14 23.91 -9.32
N PRO A 694 44.80 22.85 -9.80
CA PRO A 694 44.40 22.18 -11.04
C PRO A 694 43.01 21.56 -10.88
N LEU A 695 42.17 21.62 -11.91
CA LEU A 695 40.80 21.10 -11.84
C LEU A 695 40.72 19.57 -11.88
N ASP A 696 41.63 18.94 -12.64
CA ASP A 696 41.76 17.49 -12.78
C ASP A 696 43.21 17.06 -12.50
N PRO A 697 43.66 17.07 -11.22
CA PRO A 697 44.98 16.60 -10.83
C PRO A 697 45.13 15.09 -11.04
N GLU A 698 46.36 14.65 -11.33
CA GLU A 698 46.71 13.22 -11.34
C GLU A 698 46.56 12.64 -9.94
N THR A 699 45.82 11.54 -9.83
CA THR A 699 45.55 10.86 -8.56
C THR A 699 46.63 9.85 -8.16
N ASP A 700 47.52 9.51 -9.10
CA ASP A 700 48.57 8.53 -8.89
C ASP A 700 49.63 9.08 -7.92
N GLY A 701 49.71 8.48 -6.73
CA GLY A 701 50.63 8.89 -5.67
C GLY A 701 50.05 9.82 -4.59
N LEU A 702 48.79 10.26 -4.73
CA LEU A 702 48.09 11.00 -3.67
C LEU A 702 47.58 10.05 -2.57
N ALA A 703 47.60 10.51 -1.31
CA ALA A 703 47.10 9.73 -0.19
C ALA A 703 45.56 9.65 -0.25
N LYS A 704 45.01 8.44 -0.12
CA LYS A 704 43.56 8.23 -0.04
C LYS A 704 43.04 8.74 1.31
N PHE A 705 41.92 9.44 1.28
CA PHE A 705 41.28 10.04 2.44
C PHE A 705 39.79 9.64 2.48
N GLU A 706 39.39 8.85 3.47
CA GLU A 706 37.99 8.44 3.62
C GLU A 706 37.20 9.52 4.37
N VAL A 707 36.10 9.97 3.77
CA VAL A 707 35.21 10.97 4.37
C VAL A 707 33.76 10.51 4.24
N THR A 708 33.01 10.64 5.33
CA THR A 708 31.55 10.39 5.33
C THR A 708 30.83 11.71 5.49
N MET A 709 30.04 12.08 4.48
CA MET A 709 29.22 13.28 4.50
C MET A 709 27.75 12.91 4.46
N HIS A 710 26.94 13.43 5.38
CA HIS A 710 25.50 13.20 5.43
C HIS A 710 25.15 11.71 5.29
N SER A 711 25.89 10.85 6.00
CA SER A 711 25.78 9.39 5.94
C SER A 711 26.14 8.72 4.60
N SER A 712 26.67 9.45 3.62
CA SER A 712 27.25 8.91 2.38
C SER A 712 28.78 8.91 2.44
N PRO A 713 29.44 7.74 2.56
CA PRO A 713 30.90 7.62 2.52
C PRO A 713 31.44 7.82 1.10
N VAL A 714 32.65 8.35 0.99
CA VAL A 714 33.43 8.42 -0.25
C VAL A 714 34.93 8.46 0.06
N THR A 715 35.72 7.92 -0.85
CA THR A 715 37.18 8.07 -0.83
C THR A 715 37.56 9.29 -1.67
N GLY A 716 38.16 10.28 -1.04
CA GLY A 716 38.86 11.38 -1.71
C GLY A 716 40.37 11.16 -1.73
N PHE A 717 41.07 12.11 -2.31
CA PHE A 717 42.53 12.18 -2.40
C PHE A 717 42.99 13.46 -1.70
N ASP A 718 43.91 13.32 -0.77
CA ASP A 718 44.56 14.45 -0.10
C ASP A 718 45.50 15.14 -1.09
N MET A 719 45.24 16.41 -1.40
CA MET A 719 46.05 17.19 -2.34
C MET A 719 47.42 17.55 -1.77
N GLY A 720 47.56 17.56 -0.44
CA GLY A 720 48.83 17.64 0.27
C GLY A 720 49.58 18.98 0.20
N GLY A 721 50.58 19.09 1.09
CA GLY A 721 51.76 19.95 0.96
C GLY A 721 51.47 21.45 0.83
N LYS A 722 51.50 21.97 -0.40
CA LYS A 722 51.35 23.41 -0.68
C LYS A 722 49.90 23.90 -0.48
N TYR A 723 48.92 23.04 -0.73
CA TYR A 723 47.50 23.41 -0.67
C TYR A 723 47.03 23.48 0.78
N ASP A 724 47.34 22.44 1.56
CA ASP A 724 47.00 22.36 2.99
C ASP A 724 47.69 23.47 3.77
N ALA A 725 48.98 23.73 3.49
CA ALA A 725 49.71 24.83 4.12
C ALA A 725 49.08 26.19 3.78
N TRP A 726 48.66 26.41 2.52
CA TRP A 726 48.03 27.65 2.12
C TRP A 726 46.72 27.88 2.88
N PHE A 727 45.82 26.89 2.92
CA PHE A 727 44.56 27.04 3.66
C PHE A 727 44.80 27.14 5.18
N SER A 728 45.64 26.28 5.75
CA SER A 728 45.91 26.28 7.19
C SER A 728 46.45 27.61 7.70
N GLU A 729 47.30 28.28 6.91
CA GLU A 729 47.80 29.62 7.22
C GLU A 729 46.69 30.67 7.30
N ARG A 730 45.67 30.60 6.43
CA ARG A 730 44.55 31.58 6.40
C ARG A 730 43.50 31.28 7.46
N PHE A 731 43.22 29.99 7.72
CA PHE A 731 42.24 29.57 8.72
C PHE A 731 42.78 29.63 10.16
N GLY A 732 44.12 29.55 10.36
CA GLY A 732 44.75 29.55 11.68
C GLY A 732 44.72 28.18 12.40
N TYR A 733 44.27 27.14 11.71
CA TYR A 733 44.25 25.76 12.18
C TYR A 733 44.48 24.79 11.00
N GLU A 734 44.79 23.53 11.31
CA GLU A 734 45.14 22.53 10.30
C GLU A 734 43.92 22.18 9.42
N VAL A 735 44.02 22.50 8.13
CA VAL A 735 43.00 22.29 7.10
C VAL A 735 43.60 21.54 5.93
N LYS A 736 42.88 20.51 5.46
CA LYS A 736 43.26 19.72 4.29
C LYS A 736 42.37 20.00 3.09
N LEU A 737 42.95 20.06 1.89
CA LEU A 737 42.21 20.12 0.63
C LEU A 737 42.05 18.71 0.07
N ILE A 738 40.81 18.24 0.02
CA ILE A 738 40.46 16.90 -0.48
C ILE A 738 39.83 17.01 -1.86
N TYR A 739 40.35 16.24 -2.81
CA TYR A 739 39.83 16.10 -4.17
C TYR A 739 39.08 14.78 -4.34
N ILE A 740 37.90 14.78 -4.96
CA ILE A 740 37.10 13.55 -5.09
C ILE A 740 37.63 12.60 -6.18
N GLY A 741 38.42 13.09 -7.15
CA GLY A 741 38.87 12.26 -8.28
C GLY A 741 37.71 11.81 -9.16
N GLY A 742 37.82 10.60 -9.73
CA GLY A 742 36.73 9.95 -10.47
C GLY A 742 35.68 9.30 -9.57
N ASN A 743 35.77 9.45 -8.25
CA ASN A 743 34.81 8.88 -7.31
C ASN A 743 33.57 9.78 -7.21
N SER A 744 32.45 9.18 -6.80
CA SER A 744 31.21 9.89 -6.53
C SER A 744 30.56 9.39 -5.24
N ARG A 745 29.72 10.24 -4.65
CA ARG A 745 28.90 9.95 -3.47
C ARG A 745 27.52 9.50 -3.89
N LYS A 746 27.02 8.49 -3.21
CA LYS A 746 25.67 7.98 -3.43
C LYS A 746 24.64 8.95 -2.87
N VAL A 747 23.62 9.27 -3.66
CA VAL A 747 22.48 10.05 -3.18
C VAL A 747 21.58 9.14 -2.34
N LEU A 748 21.24 9.57 -1.12
CA LEU A 748 20.50 8.74 -0.14
C LEU A 748 19.06 9.21 0.11
N GLY A 749 18.68 10.39 -0.40
CA GLY A 749 17.36 11.01 -0.22
C GLY A 749 16.45 10.92 -1.46
N ASN A 750 15.52 11.88 -1.63
CA ASN A 750 14.60 11.89 -2.78
C ASN A 750 15.37 12.00 -4.11
N MET A 751 15.31 10.94 -4.90
CA MET A 751 15.86 10.86 -6.25
C MET A 751 14.74 10.75 -7.29
N PRO A 752 15.04 10.96 -8.58
CA PRO A 752 14.09 10.67 -9.64
C PRO A 752 13.61 9.20 -9.57
N PRO A 753 12.33 8.90 -9.87
CA PRO A 753 11.73 7.57 -9.67
C PRO A 753 12.51 6.42 -10.32
N GLY A 754 13.06 6.62 -11.52
CA GLY A 754 13.86 5.60 -12.22
C GLY A 754 15.16 5.23 -11.51
N VAL A 755 15.82 6.21 -10.88
CA VAL A 755 17.06 6.01 -10.12
C VAL A 755 16.80 5.27 -8.81
N ALA A 756 15.74 5.64 -8.10
CA ALA A 756 15.38 5.04 -6.82
C ALA A 756 15.12 3.51 -6.96
N ALA A 757 14.46 3.11 -8.05
CA ALA A 757 14.20 1.71 -8.38
C ALA A 757 15.50 0.91 -8.66
N GLN A 758 16.48 1.51 -9.35
CA GLN A 758 17.75 0.87 -9.66
C GLN A 758 18.62 0.67 -8.41
N GLN A 759 18.73 1.67 -7.53
CA GLN A 759 19.48 1.54 -6.27
C GLN A 759 18.89 0.49 -5.31
N GLN A 760 17.56 0.32 -5.28
CA GLN A 760 16.91 -0.73 -4.50
C GLN A 760 17.26 -2.12 -5.01
N THR A 761 17.39 -2.27 -6.34
CA THR A 761 17.80 -3.52 -6.99
C THR A 761 19.25 -3.91 -6.65
N GLU A 762 20.18 -2.94 -6.61
CA GLU A 762 21.59 -3.19 -6.23
C GLU A 762 21.77 -3.55 -4.74
N LYS A 763 20.98 -2.93 -3.84
CA LYS A 763 21.01 -3.26 -2.39
C LYS A 763 20.57 -4.71 -2.12
N GLN A 764 19.73 -5.29 -2.97
CA GLN A 764 19.33 -6.70 -2.88
C GLN A 764 20.38 -7.66 -3.44
N ALA A 765 21.25 -7.20 -4.33
CA ALA A 765 22.31 -8.02 -4.93
C ALA A 765 23.56 -8.18 -4.03
N SER A 766 23.85 -7.23 -3.14
CA SER A 766 25.03 -7.27 -2.26
C SER A 766 24.79 -7.90 -0.88
N GLY A 767 23.53 -8.14 -0.50
CA GLY A 767 23.16 -8.86 0.71
C GLY A 767 23.19 -10.38 0.51
N SER A 768 24.31 -11.02 0.81
CA SER A 768 24.37 -12.48 0.95
C SER A 768 23.55 -12.92 2.15
N VAL A 769 22.37 -13.54 1.92
CA VAL A 769 21.91 -14.86 2.43
C VAL A 769 20.50 -15.19 1.88
N SER A 770 20.40 -16.35 1.21
CA SER A 770 19.23 -17.13 0.74
C SER A 770 18.52 -16.74 -0.58
N SER A 771 18.77 -17.56 -1.60
CA SER A 771 18.60 -17.32 -3.04
C SER A 771 17.23 -17.68 -3.63
N TRP A 772 16.12 -17.31 -2.99
CA TRP A 772 14.79 -17.46 -3.60
C TRP A 772 13.94 -16.18 -3.55
N LEU A 773 14.10 -15.35 -2.52
CA LEU A 773 13.38 -14.08 -2.37
C LEU A 773 13.93 -12.92 -3.22
N GLY A 774 15.22 -12.94 -3.56
CA GLY A 774 15.88 -11.86 -4.30
C GLY A 774 15.42 -11.68 -5.76
N ASN A 775 14.87 -12.72 -6.38
CA ASN A 775 14.32 -12.62 -7.74
C ASN A 775 12.89 -12.05 -7.77
N VAL A 776 12.14 -12.19 -6.67
CA VAL A 776 10.76 -11.68 -6.58
C VAL A 776 10.75 -10.19 -6.33
N THR A 777 11.74 -9.68 -5.57
CA THR A 777 11.82 -8.27 -5.22
C THR A 777 12.44 -7.40 -6.32
N SER A 778 13.41 -7.91 -7.10
CA SER A 778 13.92 -7.19 -8.27
C SER A 778 12.82 -7.05 -9.33
N THR A 779 12.09 -8.14 -9.61
CA THR A 779 10.97 -8.14 -10.56
C THR A 779 9.82 -7.25 -10.08
N ALA A 780 9.51 -7.24 -8.77
CA ALA A 780 8.50 -6.36 -8.19
C ALA A 780 8.91 -4.88 -8.24
N THR A 781 10.19 -4.55 -8.08
CA THR A 781 10.68 -3.16 -8.13
C THR A 781 10.74 -2.64 -9.57
N THR A 782 11.14 -3.49 -10.52
CA THR A 782 11.05 -3.19 -11.96
C THR A 782 9.60 -3.11 -12.43
N LEU A 783 8.71 -3.95 -11.90
CA LEU A 783 7.27 -3.84 -12.19
C LEU A 783 6.66 -2.59 -11.54
N LEU A 784 7.04 -2.20 -10.31
CA LEU A 784 6.52 -0.99 -9.66
C LEU A 784 6.91 0.29 -10.42
N SER A 785 8.15 0.38 -10.91
CA SER A 785 8.60 1.53 -11.71
C SER A 785 7.96 1.58 -13.10
N THR A 786 7.51 0.43 -13.62
CA THR A 786 6.82 0.32 -14.91
C THR A 786 5.29 0.54 -14.78
N VAL A 787 4.70 0.15 -13.64
CA VAL A 787 3.25 0.21 -13.33
C VAL A 787 2.79 1.59 -12.88
N THR A 788 3.66 2.41 -12.27
CA THR A 788 3.32 3.75 -11.76
C THR A 788 3.29 4.87 -12.81
N GLY A 789 3.48 4.56 -14.09
CA GLY A 789 3.46 5.59 -15.13
C GLY A 789 4.54 6.66 -14.96
N THR A 790 5.59 6.41 -14.16
CA THR A 790 6.83 7.22 -14.19
C THR A 790 7.68 6.88 -15.42
N GLY A 791 7.04 6.51 -16.53
CA GLY A 791 7.67 6.20 -17.80
C GLY A 791 7.93 7.47 -18.59
N GLN A 792 8.80 8.35 -18.08
CA GLN A 792 9.58 9.28 -18.91
C GLN A 792 10.75 9.97 -18.19
N HIS A 793 11.07 9.60 -16.94
CA HIS A 793 12.26 10.09 -16.25
C HIS A 793 13.14 8.94 -15.83
N GLU A 794 13.76 8.31 -16.83
CA GLU A 794 15.01 7.61 -16.58
C GLU A 794 16.02 8.70 -16.20
N GLY A 795 16.38 8.81 -14.93
CA GLY A 795 17.58 9.54 -14.53
C GLY A 795 18.73 8.53 -14.48
N VAL A 796 19.94 8.95 -14.81
CA VAL A 796 21.14 8.14 -14.54
C VAL A 796 21.78 8.71 -13.29
N ASP A 797 21.84 7.95 -12.20
CA ASP A 797 22.59 8.36 -11.00
C ASP A 797 24.05 7.96 -11.15
N GLN A 798 24.87 8.93 -11.53
CA GLN A 798 26.33 8.80 -11.49
C GLN A 798 26.89 9.21 -10.12
N GLY A 799 26.02 9.46 -9.13
CA GLY A 799 26.35 10.02 -7.84
C GLY A 799 26.51 11.54 -7.88
N ILE A 800 26.68 12.12 -6.70
CA ILE A 800 27.02 13.52 -6.48
C ILE A 800 28.50 13.67 -6.09
N SER A 801 29.06 14.86 -6.28
CA SER A 801 30.38 15.19 -5.75
C SER A 801 30.31 15.49 -4.24
N PHE A 802 31.09 16.45 -3.74
CA PHE A 802 30.93 16.97 -2.37
C PHE A 802 29.71 17.91 -2.21
N ALA A 803 28.78 17.93 -3.17
CA ALA A 803 27.46 18.55 -3.04
C ALA A 803 26.69 17.96 -1.85
N ASP A 804 25.81 18.73 -1.21
CA ASP A 804 25.14 18.24 0.02
C ASP A 804 24.16 17.10 -0.28
N VAL A 805 23.21 17.33 -1.19
CA VAL A 805 22.05 16.46 -1.41
C VAL A 805 21.82 16.13 -2.88
N ALA A 806 21.93 17.10 -3.78
CA ALA A 806 21.64 16.91 -5.21
C ALA A 806 22.64 17.66 -6.12
N PRO A 807 22.73 17.26 -7.41
CA PRO A 807 23.61 17.91 -8.39
C PRO A 807 23.29 19.38 -8.65
N TYR A 808 22.00 19.72 -8.74
CA TYR A 808 21.54 21.08 -9.04
C TYR A 808 20.69 21.63 -7.91
N LEU A 809 20.80 22.94 -7.70
CA LEU A 809 19.87 23.73 -6.89
C LEU A 809 19.29 24.85 -7.75
N VAL A 810 17.97 24.84 -7.92
CA VAL A 810 17.22 25.81 -8.70
C VAL A 810 16.53 26.80 -7.78
N ILE A 811 16.59 28.08 -8.11
CA ILE A 811 15.83 29.15 -7.45
C ILE A 811 15.22 30.09 -8.48
N SER A 812 14.16 30.80 -8.11
CA SER A 812 13.63 31.90 -8.92
C SER A 812 14.15 33.25 -8.45
N THR A 813 14.30 34.22 -9.37
CA THR A 813 14.60 35.61 -9.02
C THR A 813 13.48 36.22 -8.17
N LYS A 814 12.22 35.85 -8.43
CA LYS A 814 11.04 36.30 -7.69
C LYS A 814 11.10 35.95 -6.20
N SER A 815 11.45 34.72 -5.86
CA SER A 815 11.65 34.29 -4.46
C SER A 815 12.80 35.01 -3.79
N TRP A 816 13.87 35.29 -4.53
CA TRP A 816 15.00 36.06 -4.03
C TRP A 816 14.62 37.53 -3.75
N GLU A 817 13.88 38.17 -4.64
CA GLU A 817 13.30 39.50 -4.42
C GLU A 817 12.37 39.55 -3.21
N ASN A 818 11.56 38.50 -3.00
CA ASN A 818 10.75 38.38 -1.80
C ASN A 818 11.63 38.35 -0.53
N ALA A 819 12.72 37.56 -0.52
CA ALA A 819 13.66 37.52 0.60
C ALA A 819 14.33 38.88 0.86
N GLN A 820 14.71 39.61 -0.19
CA GLN A 820 15.24 40.98 -0.08
C GLN A 820 14.22 41.94 0.52
N ARG A 821 12.98 41.89 0.04
CA ARG A 821 11.88 42.76 0.51
C ARG A 821 11.58 42.57 2.00
N ARG A 822 11.68 41.34 2.50
CA ARG A 822 11.52 41.02 3.94
C ARG A 822 12.61 41.62 4.81
N LEU A 823 13.82 41.76 4.27
CA LEU A 823 14.98 42.28 5.01
C LEU A 823 15.10 43.80 4.91
N GLY A 824 14.65 44.38 3.80
CA GLY A 824 14.81 45.81 3.50
C GLY A 824 16.24 46.20 3.11
N GLU A 825 17.09 45.22 2.78
CA GLU A 825 18.49 45.38 2.38
C GLU A 825 18.79 44.50 1.15
N GLU A 826 19.82 44.86 0.39
CA GLU A 826 20.31 44.08 -0.74
C GLU A 826 20.89 42.74 -0.25
N LEU A 827 20.42 41.63 -0.81
CA LEU A 827 20.84 40.29 -0.42
C LEU A 827 21.57 39.62 -1.57
N ASP A 828 22.83 39.25 -1.37
CA ASP A 828 23.54 38.46 -2.37
C ASP A 828 22.85 37.09 -2.59
N ILE A 829 22.34 36.87 -3.80
CA ILE A 829 21.69 35.61 -4.22
C ILE A 829 22.62 34.40 -4.08
N GLY A 830 23.93 34.62 -4.14
CA GLY A 830 24.97 33.61 -3.90
C GLY A 830 24.95 33.02 -2.48
N LYS A 831 24.27 33.67 -1.51
CA LYS A 831 24.05 33.11 -0.16
C LYS A 831 23.22 31.83 -0.17
N PHE A 832 22.30 31.71 -1.14
CA PHE A 832 21.49 30.50 -1.32
C PHE A 832 22.22 29.40 -2.10
N ARG A 833 23.42 29.69 -2.62
CA ARG A 833 24.28 28.78 -3.37
C ARG A 833 23.58 28.04 -4.53
N PRO A 834 22.72 28.70 -5.32
CA PRO A 834 22.00 28.05 -6.42
C PRO A 834 22.98 27.64 -7.52
N ASN A 835 22.66 26.60 -8.29
CA ASN A 835 23.34 26.31 -9.54
C ASN A 835 22.62 26.98 -10.73
N ILE A 836 21.29 27.07 -10.68
CA ILE A 836 20.44 27.61 -11.75
C ILE A 836 19.50 28.66 -11.16
N ILE A 837 19.44 29.82 -11.82
CA ILE A 837 18.56 30.93 -11.44
C ILE A 837 17.61 31.20 -12.60
N VAL A 838 16.31 31.14 -12.33
CA VAL A 838 15.26 31.33 -13.34
C VAL A 838 14.54 32.66 -13.09
N GLU A 839 14.33 33.43 -14.14
CA GLU A 839 13.61 34.70 -14.14
C GLU A 839 12.26 34.56 -14.86
N GLY A 840 11.25 35.32 -14.42
CA GLY A 840 9.89 35.27 -14.98
C GLY A 840 8.91 34.37 -14.23
N ALA A 841 9.23 33.91 -13.02
CA ALA A 841 8.28 33.24 -12.14
C ALA A 841 7.11 34.18 -11.77
N GLN A 842 5.88 33.64 -11.76
CA GLN A 842 4.67 34.45 -11.57
C GLN A 842 4.48 34.88 -10.12
N GLU A 843 4.62 33.95 -9.18
CA GLU A 843 4.40 34.16 -7.76
C GLU A 843 5.69 34.01 -6.93
N ASP A 844 5.66 34.55 -5.71
CA ASP A 844 6.74 34.34 -4.76
C ASP A 844 6.79 32.84 -4.35
N PHE A 845 7.94 32.20 -4.47
CA PHE A 845 8.15 30.76 -4.20
C PHE A 845 7.43 29.80 -5.15
N ASP A 846 7.14 30.25 -6.38
CA ASP A 846 6.55 29.42 -7.44
C ASP A 846 7.34 28.13 -7.68
N GLU A 847 8.67 28.18 -7.51
CA GLU A 847 9.55 27.04 -7.72
C GLU A 847 9.31 25.86 -6.76
N ASP A 848 8.62 26.08 -5.64
CA ASP A 848 8.21 25.01 -4.72
C ASP A 848 7.34 23.96 -5.42
N TYR A 849 6.64 24.34 -6.49
CA TYR A 849 5.69 23.50 -7.20
C TYR A 849 6.26 22.94 -8.50
N TRP A 850 7.39 23.44 -9.01
CA TRP A 850 7.95 22.95 -10.26
C TRP A 850 8.43 21.51 -10.11
N ALA A 851 7.86 20.59 -10.88
CA ALA A 851 8.28 19.18 -10.90
C ALA A 851 9.35 18.95 -11.98
N GLU A 852 9.20 19.58 -13.14
CA GLU A 852 10.12 19.41 -14.28
C GLU A 852 10.30 20.73 -15.02
N LEU A 853 11.55 21.06 -15.32
CA LEU A 853 11.94 22.20 -16.13
C LEU A 853 12.54 21.73 -17.44
N GLN A 854 12.14 22.33 -18.54
CA GLN A 854 12.83 22.23 -19.82
C GLN A 854 13.61 23.52 -20.07
N ILE A 855 14.90 23.41 -20.34
CA ILE A 855 15.78 24.55 -20.62
C ILE A 855 16.26 24.48 -22.07
N GLY A 856 15.97 25.53 -22.83
CA GLY A 856 16.31 25.70 -24.23
C GLY A 856 15.60 24.71 -25.18
N ASP A 857 15.83 24.92 -26.48
CA ASP A 857 15.30 24.05 -27.55
C ASP A 857 16.00 22.69 -27.65
N SER A 858 17.11 22.53 -26.93
CA SER A 858 17.88 21.28 -26.86
C SER A 858 17.14 20.14 -26.16
N GLY A 859 16.01 20.43 -25.51
CA GLY A 859 15.19 19.44 -24.82
C GLY A 859 15.75 19.03 -23.46
N THR A 860 16.59 19.87 -22.85
CA THR A 860 17.21 19.61 -21.54
C THR A 860 16.15 19.57 -20.46
N LYS A 861 15.88 18.39 -19.89
CA LYS A 861 14.91 18.26 -18.78
C LYS A 861 15.64 18.13 -17.44
N ILE A 862 15.31 19.02 -16.50
CA ILE A 862 15.74 18.96 -15.11
C ILE A 862 14.54 18.55 -14.25
N VAL A 863 14.65 17.39 -13.61
CA VAL A 863 13.64 16.84 -12.70
C VAL A 863 13.91 17.38 -11.30
N LEU A 864 12.92 18.02 -10.70
CA LEU A 864 13.02 18.68 -9.40
C LEU A 864 12.31 17.86 -8.33
N THR A 865 13.07 17.27 -7.40
CA THR A 865 12.53 16.24 -6.50
C THR A 865 12.09 16.77 -5.14
N GLN A 866 12.84 17.71 -4.55
CA GLN A 866 12.61 18.12 -3.16
C GLN A 866 13.06 19.56 -2.90
N ASN A 867 12.48 20.19 -1.88
CA ASN A 867 12.83 21.56 -1.51
C ASN A 867 14.13 21.59 -0.68
N CYS A 868 14.87 22.69 -0.81
CA CYS A 868 16.13 22.87 -0.10
C CYS A 868 15.89 23.50 1.27
N ALA A 869 16.05 22.68 2.32
CA ALA A 869 16.07 23.14 3.70
C ALA A 869 17.27 24.07 3.94
N ARG A 870 17.02 25.24 4.52
CA ARG A 870 18.03 26.27 4.73
C ARG A 870 18.55 26.26 6.16
N CYS A 871 19.85 26.54 6.29
CA CYS A 871 20.58 26.54 7.55
C CYS A 871 21.15 27.94 7.87
N ASN A 872 21.87 28.03 8.98
CA ASN A 872 22.43 29.29 9.49
C ASN A 872 23.44 29.98 8.54
N SER A 873 23.86 29.33 7.44
CA SER A 873 24.73 29.95 6.44
C SER A 873 24.15 31.22 5.82
N LEU A 874 22.81 31.36 5.77
CA LEU A 874 22.16 32.56 5.24
C LEU A 874 22.37 33.81 6.11
N ASN A 875 22.62 33.61 7.41
CA ASN A 875 22.86 34.71 8.36
C ASN A 875 24.32 35.17 8.35
N VAL A 876 25.18 34.57 7.52
CA VAL A 876 26.58 34.96 7.42
C VAL A 876 26.68 36.18 6.51
N ASP A 877 27.40 37.18 6.98
CA ASP A 877 27.80 38.29 6.15
C ASP A 877 29.06 37.89 5.37
N TYR A 878 28.87 37.85 4.05
CA TYR A 878 29.89 37.42 3.11
C TYR A 878 31.06 38.39 3.08
N ASN A 879 30.85 39.67 3.36
CA ASN A 879 31.91 40.67 3.37
C ASN A 879 32.81 40.47 4.59
N THR A 880 32.22 40.34 5.77
CA THR A 880 32.96 40.30 7.03
C THR A 880 33.44 38.92 7.47
N GLY A 881 32.88 37.84 6.90
CA GLY A 881 33.20 36.49 7.35
C GLY A 881 32.67 36.15 8.75
N LYS A 882 31.66 36.89 9.22
CA LYS A 882 31.05 36.73 10.54
C LYS A 882 29.54 36.52 10.42
N VAL A 883 28.91 36.11 11.52
CA VAL A 883 27.44 36.17 11.59
C VAL A 883 27.03 37.64 11.47
N GLY A 884 26.16 37.95 10.52
CA GLY A 884 25.75 39.31 10.20
C GLY A 884 25.09 40.00 11.39
N GLU A 885 25.38 41.28 11.58
CA GLU A 885 24.74 42.12 12.58
C GLU A 885 23.47 42.77 11.99
N GLY A 886 22.45 43.03 12.80
CA GLY A 886 21.24 43.73 12.35
C GLY A 886 20.30 42.87 11.49
N GLN A 887 19.96 43.33 10.28
CA GLN A 887 19.02 42.64 9.37
C GLN A 887 19.72 41.53 8.57
N SER A 888 20.96 41.74 8.14
CA SER A 888 21.79 40.76 7.44
C SER A 888 21.96 39.41 8.17
N GLY A 889 21.87 39.39 9.51
CA GLY A 889 21.90 38.19 10.36
C GLY A 889 20.54 37.53 10.63
N LYS A 890 19.46 38.09 10.09
CA LYS A 890 18.08 37.63 10.34
C LYS A 890 17.43 36.96 9.12
N VAL A 891 18.19 36.72 8.04
CA VAL A 891 17.71 36.09 6.80
C VAL A 891 17.01 34.75 7.06
N LEU A 892 17.61 33.88 7.86
CA LEU A 892 16.98 32.59 8.17
C LEU A 892 15.71 32.78 9.03
N LYS A 893 15.75 33.72 9.98
CA LYS A 893 14.63 34.01 10.89
C LYS A 893 13.44 34.60 10.13
N SER A 894 13.68 35.44 9.12
CA SER A 894 12.62 36.03 8.29
C SER A 894 11.96 35.01 7.35
N LEU A 895 12.63 33.90 7.04
CA LEU A 895 12.04 32.77 6.33
C LEU A 895 11.32 31.80 7.28
N GLN A 896 11.81 31.62 8.52
CA GLN A 896 11.22 30.68 9.49
C GLN A 896 9.76 30.95 9.86
N SER A 897 9.26 32.18 9.72
CA SER A 897 7.89 32.55 10.06
C SER A 897 6.84 31.73 9.29
N ASP A 898 7.08 31.49 8.01
CA ASP A 898 6.07 31.03 7.05
C ASP A 898 6.64 30.04 6.02
N ARG A 899 7.96 29.82 5.98
CA ARG A 899 8.61 28.89 5.04
C ARG A 899 8.92 27.51 5.64
N ARG A 900 8.45 27.20 6.85
CA ARG A 900 8.46 25.83 7.42
C ARG A 900 7.28 25.01 6.87
N VAL A 901 7.27 24.87 5.55
CA VAL A 901 6.14 24.31 4.78
C VAL A 901 6.40 22.88 4.31
N ASP A 902 7.64 22.40 4.43
CA ASP A 902 8.02 21.05 4.03
C ASP A 902 7.85 20.07 5.21
N PRO A 903 7.00 19.03 5.08
CA PRO A 903 6.77 18.06 6.15
C PRO A 903 8.03 17.33 6.62
N GLY A 904 8.98 17.08 5.70
CA GLY A 904 10.21 16.35 5.96
C GLY A 904 11.34 17.20 6.53
N ALA A 905 11.18 18.53 6.54
CA ALA A 905 12.11 19.49 7.13
C ALA A 905 11.38 20.43 8.12
N LYS A 906 10.59 19.86 9.04
CA LYS A 906 9.65 20.58 9.92
C LYS A 906 10.24 21.79 10.67
N TRP A 907 11.52 21.72 11.03
CA TRP A 907 12.19 22.74 11.85
C TRP A 907 12.95 23.79 11.04
N SER A 908 13.12 23.58 9.73
CA SER A 908 13.95 24.42 8.86
C SER A 908 13.08 25.07 7.78
N PRO A 909 13.29 26.37 7.48
CA PRO A 909 12.61 26.97 6.34
C PRO A 909 13.16 26.42 5.03
N VAL A 910 12.31 26.32 4.01
CA VAL A 910 12.72 25.90 2.67
C VAL A 910 12.79 27.06 1.68
N PHE A 911 13.78 27.02 0.80
CA PHE A 911 13.97 28.01 -0.26
C PHE A 911 14.68 27.35 -1.43
N GLY A 912 14.14 27.39 -2.65
CA GLY A 912 14.74 26.70 -3.79
C GLY A 912 14.53 25.18 -3.79
N ARG A 913 14.84 24.56 -4.92
CA ARG A 913 14.50 23.17 -5.20
C ARG A 913 15.67 22.39 -5.80
N TYR A 914 15.88 21.19 -5.31
CA TYR A 914 16.95 20.32 -5.78
C TYR A 914 16.56 19.63 -7.10
N GLY A 915 17.52 19.60 -8.03
CA GLY A 915 17.31 19.11 -9.39
C GLY A 915 18.30 18.03 -9.82
N PHE A 916 17.84 17.19 -10.75
CA PHE A 916 18.56 16.11 -11.39
C PHE A 916 18.37 16.18 -12.90
N LEU A 917 19.42 15.88 -13.66
CA LEU A 917 19.34 15.81 -15.11
C LEU A 917 18.57 14.55 -15.54
N ALA A 918 17.57 14.69 -16.41
CA ALA A 918 16.90 13.55 -17.04
C ALA A 918 17.82 12.85 -18.06
N ARG A 919 17.53 11.58 -18.39
CA ARG A 919 18.33 10.79 -19.35
C ARG A 919 18.45 11.50 -20.69
N ILE A 920 19.68 11.68 -21.10
CA ILE A 920 20.06 12.12 -22.43
C ILE A 920 19.86 10.94 -23.40
N PRO A 921 19.12 11.11 -24.51
CA PRO A 921 18.94 10.05 -25.52
C PRO A 921 20.29 9.54 -26.06
N GLU A 922 20.38 8.23 -26.33
CA GLU A 922 21.60 7.60 -26.83
C GLU A 922 22.08 8.26 -28.14
N GLY A 923 23.37 8.61 -28.18
CA GLY A 923 24.01 9.27 -29.34
C GLY A 923 23.93 10.81 -29.35
N LYS A 924 23.35 11.45 -28.33
CA LYS A 924 23.36 12.92 -28.18
C LYS A 924 24.37 13.38 -27.12
N GLU A 925 25.02 14.52 -27.38
CA GLU A 925 25.93 15.16 -26.43
C GLU A 925 25.18 15.74 -25.22
N ALA A 926 25.91 15.95 -24.12
CA ALA A 926 25.38 16.56 -22.92
C ALA A 926 24.88 17.98 -23.20
N PRO A 927 23.61 18.31 -22.88
CA PRO A 927 23.04 19.58 -23.26
C PRO A 927 23.77 20.76 -22.62
N VAL A 928 23.97 21.82 -23.40
CA VAL A 928 24.54 23.08 -22.90
C VAL A 928 23.40 24.00 -22.47
N VAL A 929 23.51 24.49 -21.24
CA VAL A 929 22.59 25.45 -20.62
C VAL A 929 23.23 26.83 -20.70
N THR A 930 22.57 27.78 -21.37
CA THR A 930 23.08 29.13 -21.64
C THR A 930 22.20 30.19 -21.01
N VAL A 931 22.82 31.21 -20.41
CA VAL A 931 22.10 32.37 -19.88
C VAL A 931 21.31 33.04 -21.00
N GLY A 932 20.02 33.26 -20.76
CA GLY A 932 19.06 33.73 -21.77
C GLY A 932 18.24 32.63 -22.44
N ASP A 933 18.56 31.34 -22.21
CA ASP A 933 17.74 30.23 -22.72
C ASP A 933 16.31 30.31 -22.17
N GLU A 934 15.35 29.92 -23.01
CA GLU A 934 13.95 29.79 -22.61
C GLU A 934 13.81 28.66 -21.60
N VAL A 935 13.12 28.91 -20.49
CA VAL A 935 12.80 27.92 -19.45
C VAL A 935 11.30 27.70 -19.45
N ARG A 936 10.88 26.44 -19.68
CA ARG A 936 9.47 26.03 -19.62
C ARG A 936 9.26 25.10 -18.45
N VAL A 937 8.26 25.38 -17.62
CA VAL A 937 7.82 24.46 -16.57
C VAL A 937 6.94 23.40 -17.22
N VAL A 938 7.51 22.22 -17.47
CA VAL A 938 6.84 21.11 -18.17
C VAL A 938 5.83 20.42 -17.26
N LYS A 939 6.08 20.43 -15.96
CA LYS A 939 5.22 19.77 -14.99
C LYS A 939 5.25 20.50 -13.66
N ARG A 940 4.09 20.63 -13.03
CA ARG A 940 3.90 21.21 -11.70
C ARG A 940 3.29 20.17 -10.76
N ASN A 941 3.66 20.24 -9.48
CA ASN A 941 3.07 19.44 -8.42
C ASN A 941 1.83 20.16 -7.87
N LYS A 942 0.78 19.41 -7.53
CA LYS A 942 -0.40 19.95 -6.85
C LYS A 942 -0.11 20.37 -5.41
N GLU A 943 0.83 19.68 -4.76
CA GLU A 943 1.25 19.91 -3.38
C GLU A 943 2.78 20.01 -3.27
N ARG A 944 3.27 20.59 -2.17
CA ARG A 944 4.71 20.65 -1.89
C ARG A 944 5.25 19.25 -1.60
N THR A 945 6.46 18.97 -2.06
CA THR A 945 7.15 17.70 -1.78
C THR A 945 7.67 17.64 -0.35
N SER A 946 7.91 16.42 0.15
CA SER A 946 8.50 16.16 1.46
C SER A 946 9.98 15.82 1.32
N PHE A 947 10.83 16.50 2.09
CA PHE A 947 12.28 16.24 2.14
C PHE A 947 12.60 14.94 2.88
N GLU A 948 13.24 13.99 2.22
CA GLU A 948 13.69 12.73 2.79
C GLU A 948 15.20 12.60 2.62
N TRP A 949 15.90 12.42 3.73
CA TRP A 949 17.32 12.05 3.74
C TRP A 949 17.66 11.43 5.10
N PRO A 950 18.39 10.28 5.16
CA PRO A 950 18.71 9.61 6.40
C PRO A 950 19.47 10.53 7.37
N ASN A 951 18.96 10.69 8.60
CA ASN A 951 19.54 11.54 9.65
C ASN A 951 19.49 13.06 9.38
N LEU A 952 18.85 13.52 8.30
CA LEU A 952 18.62 14.94 8.01
C LEU A 952 17.13 15.31 7.90
N SER A 953 16.26 14.34 7.62
CA SER A 953 14.79 14.49 7.63
C SER A 953 14.22 14.32 9.05
N THR A 954 13.10 14.97 9.34
CA THR A 954 12.48 15.08 10.69
C THR A 954 11.39 14.08 10.99
#